data_AF-A0A6A5AK10-F1
#
_entry.id   AF-A0A6A5AK10-F1
#
_cell.length_a   1.000
_cell.length_b   1.000
_cell.length_c   1.000
_cell.angle_alpha   90.00
_cell.angle_beta   90.00
_cell.angle_gamma   90.00
#
_symmetry.space_group_name_H-M   'P 1'
#
loop_
_entity.id
_entity.type
_entity.pdbx_description
1 polymer ?
#
loop_
_entity_poly.entity_id
_entity_poly.type
_entity_poly.pdbx_seq_one_letter_code
_entity_poly.pdbx_strand_id
1 'polypeptide(L)'
;MQASVFYPEDVPGVPTNLLVLPASPSTLRVQVQPPSGIKPLGSNGDPVLGFKIDVATHVAAVQTFSIQSPDGPITGGSYRVSFTNSFGTATSASCIPWDATSDVFSMALQSLTNIDGVFVTRSAFGAVPQGYVYTITFTGAVLANGAQSQLVSGSATTCSPFLPPNHRVTLAGAQSTTAGNVGFVPEVWQLTTSESSLLQGISGTFDLSVGFEGVMTSLGKVVSVNAGAKFATTTVANSLVGVVSRGEVISIGGERFRVHATAPFTDTVVPLDSKHIRGANNVAVFGMDTIVGRVSVVQGNPVATTAADYTGVLAVGDSIQVAGVEFTVNAIIATEVTFGLVSDATTTSNWPTTSDTHVTLLKRKKATFKADADPSEVVAGLQSLPGVGSVQVTRVGPTAQRGYQWLMTFLSLGPTTCPHSPCLRLDPHLVNEYAAACITCSAALVRVRAGVLPDFSRLLGSTEIGGAVLEVQSIVVSGASPDVAVVPLGGYFYIDFQSYYQSPASTGVLVKFDDTADDVTTKLQSLPTIGTVTVTRTVLGTGFQWLVTFVSNMGDQPLLTVNGGLLIGTNAAVAVAEVTKGVAPQFEAVLAGLPSSTSLIIRAFAKNAKGYGASSDTMQQYGRGASSLATKLLDTPAAPSISKIWPVSFSQLGISFTPSDAAGGTIKTFRLEATPDAAFGVPHVIAIDISNPVPNDTYGTFQLTYGGRTTQLLTSDASAATVQAAINAMPNLRPVSVTRSLYVFLGTVASQVTAYSATLTTLTTTALS
;
A
#
# COMPACT_ATOMS: atom_id res chain seq x y z
N MET A 1 47.35 -5.23 2.08
CA MET A 1 46.13 -5.45 1.28
C MET A 1 44.96 -5.22 2.22
N GLN A 2 44.18 -4.15 2.01
CA GLN A 2 42.96 -3.91 2.77
C GLN A 2 41.95 -4.98 2.36
N ALA A 3 41.66 -5.93 3.25
CA ALA A 3 40.57 -6.86 3.07
C ALA A 3 39.27 -6.10 3.40
N SER A 4 38.68 -5.46 2.40
CA SER A 4 37.34 -4.88 2.54
C SER A 4 36.31 -6.02 2.54
N VAL A 5 35.55 -6.13 3.63
CA VAL A 5 34.42 -7.06 3.72
C VAL A 5 33.33 -6.54 2.78
N PHE A 6 33.11 -7.23 1.67
CA PHE A 6 32.01 -6.92 0.75
C PHE A 6 30.81 -7.80 1.05
N TYR A 7 29.65 -7.16 1.20
CA TYR A 7 28.38 -7.85 1.18
C TYR A 7 27.78 -7.74 -0.23
N PRO A 8 27.03 -8.74 -0.70
CA PRO A 8 26.22 -8.57 -1.90
C PRO A 8 25.22 -7.42 -1.69
N GLU A 9 25.19 -6.49 -2.62
CA GLU A 9 24.33 -5.30 -2.61
C GLU A 9 23.51 -5.24 -3.90
N ASP A 10 22.25 -4.83 -3.79
CA ASP A 10 21.35 -4.62 -4.93
C ASP A 10 20.52 -3.35 -4.72
N VAL A 11 19.73 -2.96 -5.74
CA VAL A 11 18.76 -1.86 -5.62
C VAL A 11 17.73 -2.15 -4.50
N PRO A 12 17.13 -1.11 -3.90
CA PRO A 12 16.23 -1.31 -2.77
C PRO A 12 14.99 -2.11 -3.14
N GLY A 13 14.34 -2.68 -2.13
CA GLY A 13 12.99 -3.24 -2.27
C GLY A 13 11.96 -2.17 -2.65
N VAL A 14 10.73 -2.63 -2.93
CA VAL A 14 9.61 -1.77 -3.28
C VAL A 14 9.15 -0.96 -2.06
N PRO A 15 8.87 0.35 -2.19
CA PRO A 15 8.17 1.12 -1.15
C PRO A 15 6.87 0.45 -0.72
N THR A 16 6.66 0.31 0.58
CA THR A 16 5.53 -0.50 1.11
C THR A 16 4.18 0.18 0.96
N ASN A 17 4.15 1.51 0.94
CA ASN A 17 2.93 2.29 0.89
C ASN A 17 3.19 3.70 0.35
N LEU A 18 2.16 4.29 -0.24
CA LEU A 18 2.11 5.69 -0.61
C LEU A 18 0.86 6.35 -0.05
N LEU A 19 1.05 7.32 0.84
CA LEU A 19 -0.03 8.16 1.31
C LEU A 19 -0.06 9.44 0.50
N VAL A 20 -1.21 9.70 -0.11
CA VAL A 20 -1.42 10.79 -1.05
C VAL A 20 -2.57 11.65 -0.56
N LEU A 21 -2.29 12.91 -0.24
CA LEU A 21 -3.23 13.83 0.38
C LEU A 21 -3.27 15.15 -0.40
N PRO A 22 -4.45 15.64 -0.82
CA PRO A 22 -4.61 17.00 -1.32
C PRO A 22 -4.16 18.00 -0.25
N ALA A 23 -3.30 18.95 -0.62
CA ALA A 23 -2.87 20.03 0.28
C ALA A 23 -3.47 21.39 -0.11
N SER A 24 -3.74 21.58 -1.40
CA SER A 24 -4.45 22.73 -1.95
C SER A 24 -5.00 22.36 -3.34
N PRO A 25 -5.79 23.23 -4.00
CA PRO A 25 -6.30 22.97 -5.35
C PRO A 25 -5.21 22.72 -6.41
N SER A 26 -3.94 23.07 -6.15
CA SER A 26 -2.82 22.89 -7.08
C SER A 26 -1.61 22.17 -6.49
N THR A 27 -1.72 21.63 -5.27
CA THR A 27 -0.60 20.97 -4.58
C THR A 27 -1.01 19.66 -3.92
N LEU A 28 -0.13 18.67 -4.00
CA LEU A 28 -0.33 17.34 -3.44
C LEU A 28 0.79 17.00 -2.47
N ARG A 29 0.43 16.58 -1.26
CA ARG A 29 1.39 15.99 -0.31
C ARG A 29 1.47 14.49 -0.55
N VAL A 30 2.69 13.99 -0.74
CA VAL A 30 2.97 12.57 -0.94
C VAL A 30 3.95 12.10 0.12
N GLN A 31 3.60 11.05 0.84
CA GLN A 31 4.47 10.39 1.80
C GLN A 31 4.74 8.95 1.37
N VAL A 32 6.02 8.57 1.37
CA VAL A 32 6.53 7.29 0.90
C VAL A 32 6.96 6.46 2.09
N GLN A 33 6.33 5.31 2.32
CA GLN A 33 6.84 4.39 3.35
C GLN A 33 8.01 3.58 2.78
N PRO A 34 9.12 3.43 3.56
CA PRO A 34 10.28 2.70 3.10
C PRO A 34 9.94 1.22 2.81
N PRO A 35 10.80 0.52 2.07
CA PRO A 35 10.69 -0.93 1.89
C PRO A 35 10.61 -1.67 3.24
N SER A 36 9.87 -2.79 3.26
CA SER A 36 9.75 -3.60 4.48
C SER A 36 11.04 -4.37 4.77
N GLY A 37 11.29 -4.66 6.06
CA GLY A 37 12.36 -5.57 6.45
C GLY A 37 13.77 -5.03 6.22
N ILE A 38 13.94 -3.70 6.24
CA ILE A 38 15.25 -3.05 6.23
C ILE A 38 16.06 -3.55 7.43
N LYS A 39 17.27 -4.02 7.16
CA LYS A 39 18.22 -4.50 8.17
C LYS A 39 19.26 -3.41 8.46
N PRO A 40 20.17 -3.59 9.43
CA PRO A 40 21.26 -2.64 9.65
C PRO A 40 22.11 -2.35 8.40
N LEU A 41 22.28 -3.34 7.51
CA LEU A 41 22.94 -3.16 6.21
C LEU A 41 22.10 -2.39 5.18
N GLY A 42 20.81 -2.15 5.44
CA GLY A 42 19.90 -1.49 4.53
C GLY A 42 18.89 -2.44 3.86
N SER A 43 18.37 -2.03 2.71
CA SER A 43 17.46 -2.82 1.87
C SER A 43 18.27 -3.53 0.80
N ASN A 44 18.18 -4.86 0.73
CA ASN A 44 19.01 -5.69 -0.17
C ASN A 44 20.53 -5.43 -0.04
N GLY A 45 20.99 -5.08 1.16
CA GLY A 45 22.41 -4.93 1.49
C GLY A 45 22.96 -3.50 1.45
N ASP A 46 22.18 -2.50 1.02
CA ASP A 46 22.62 -1.09 0.95
C ASP A 46 21.52 -0.15 1.50
N PRO A 47 21.85 0.92 2.27
CA PRO A 47 20.88 1.85 2.84
C PRO A 47 19.99 2.55 1.81
N VAL A 48 18.74 2.79 2.19
CA VAL A 48 17.85 3.67 1.42
C VAL A 48 18.26 5.12 1.66
N LEU A 49 18.64 5.83 0.60
CA LEU A 49 19.15 7.21 0.64
C LEU A 49 18.11 8.25 0.24
N GLY A 50 16.98 7.82 -0.31
CA GLY A 50 15.91 8.71 -0.75
C GLY A 50 14.87 8.01 -1.60
N PHE A 51 13.97 8.81 -2.17
CA PHE A 51 12.88 8.36 -3.00
C PHE A 51 12.72 9.24 -4.24
N LYS A 52 12.22 8.66 -5.32
CA LYS A 52 11.74 9.40 -6.50
C LYS A 52 10.25 9.22 -6.61
N ILE A 53 9.51 10.30 -6.78
CA ILE A 53 8.05 10.34 -6.88
C ILE A 53 7.68 10.83 -8.28
N ASP A 54 6.97 10.00 -9.03
CA ASP A 54 6.48 10.31 -10.37
C ASP A 54 4.98 10.62 -10.31
N VAL A 55 4.56 11.68 -11.00
CA VAL A 55 3.13 12.03 -11.18
C VAL A 55 2.78 11.97 -12.64
N ALA A 56 1.67 11.31 -12.96
CA ALA A 56 1.10 11.22 -14.29
C ALA A 56 -0.41 11.53 -14.25
N THR A 57 -1.01 11.66 -15.44
CA THR A 57 -2.46 11.85 -15.60
C THR A 57 -2.95 11.12 -16.84
N HIS A 58 -4.24 10.80 -16.86
CA HIS A 58 -4.93 10.48 -18.10
C HIS A 58 -4.85 11.66 -19.06
N VAL A 59 -4.55 11.37 -20.33
CA VAL A 59 -4.66 12.33 -21.44
C VAL A 59 -5.50 11.66 -22.51
N ALA A 60 -6.63 12.27 -22.89
CA ALA A 60 -7.44 11.77 -23.99
C ALA A 60 -6.67 11.88 -25.31
N ALA A 61 -6.66 10.82 -26.11
CA ALA A 61 -6.14 10.91 -27.47
C ALA A 61 -7.06 11.78 -28.33
N VAL A 62 -6.47 12.56 -29.23
CA VAL A 62 -7.22 13.38 -30.18
C VAL A 62 -6.84 12.97 -31.60
N GLN A 63 -7.85 12.83 -32.46
CA GLN A 63 -7.68 12.65 -33.89
C GLN A 63 -8.55 13.65 -34.65
N THR A 64 -8.23 13.84 -35.92
CA THR A 64 -9.09 14.58 -36.84
C THR A 64 -9.57 13.66 -37.95
N PHE A 65 -10.80 13.85 -38.40
CA PHE A 65 -11.34 13.19 -39.58
C PHE A 65 -11.86 14.26 -40.54
N SER A 66 -11.36 14.28 -41.76
CA SER A 66 -11.78 15.24 -42.79
C SER A 66 -12.61 14.57 -43.87
N ILE A 67 -13.69 15.24 -44.28
CA ILE A 67 -14.37 15.01 -45.55
C ILE A 67 -14.12 16.23 -46.43
N GLN A 68 -13.61 16.01 -47.64
CA GLN A 68 -13.28 17.09 -48.56
C GLN A 68 -13.46 16.69 -50.02
N SER A 69 -13.68 17.68 -50.88
CA SER A 69 -13.66 17.52 -52.33
C SER A 69 -12.83 18.63 -52.99
N PRO A 70 -11.77 18.27 -53.75
CA PRO A 70 -11.01 19.26 -54.50
C PRO A 70 -11.73 19.75 -55.76
N ASP A 71 -12.74 19.02 -56.24
CA ASP A 71 -13.37 19.23 -57.56
C ASP A 71 -14.61 20.15 -57.50
N GLY A 72 -15.11 20.48 -56.31
CA GLY A 72 -16.28 21.35 -56.13
C GLY A 72 -17.13 20.98 -54.89
N PRO A 73 -18.24 21.68 -54.63
CA PRO A 73 -19.09 21.41 -53.47
C PRO A 73 -19.70 20.01 -53.51
N ILE A 74 -19.75 19.36 -52.35
CA ILE A 74 -20.51 18.13 -52.13
C ILE A 74 -21.96 18.55 -51.88
N THR A 75 -22.92 17.98 -52.62
CA THR A 75 -24.35 18.35 -52.50
C THR A 75 -25.21 17.21 -51.95
N GLY A 76 -24.66 16.01 -51.81
CA GLY A 76 -25.34 14.84 -51.29
C GLY A 76 -24.41 13.64 -51.14
N GLY A 77 -24.87 12.62 -50.41
CA GLY A 77 -24.13 11.38 -50.18
C GLY A 77 -23.95 11.06 -48.70
N SER A 78 -23.51 9.84 -48.41
CA SER A 78 -23.26 9.39 -47.05
C SER A 78 -22.12 8.35 -46.99
N TYR A 79 -21.59 8.11 -45.81
CA TYR A 79 -20.47 7.20 -45.57
C TYR A 79 -20.59 6.51 -44.21
N ARG A 80 -19.85 5.42 -44.01
CA ARG A 80 -19.65 4.79 -42.71
C ARG A 80 -18.25 5.09 -42.21
N VAL A 81 -18.10 5.11 -40.89
CA VAL A 81 -16.78 5.21 -40.24
C VAL A 81 -16.40 3.88 -39.63
N SER A 82 -15.13 3.55 -39.70
CA SER A 82 -14.54 2.35 -39.11
C SER A 82 -13.33 2.74 -38.26
N PHE A 83 -13.17 2.04 -37.15
CA PHE A 83 -12.06 2.25 -36.24
C PHE A 83 -11.53 0.91 -35.74
N THR A 84 -10.20 0.79 -35.69
CA THR A 84 -9.49 -0.39 -35.21
C THR A 84 -8.67 -0.02 -33.99
N ASN A 85 -8.73 -0.80 -32.92
CA ASN A 85 -7.86 -0.66 -31.75
C ASN A 85 -7.49 -2.04 -31.20
N SER A 86 -6.94 -2.11 -29.99
CA SER A 86 -6.60 -3.37 -29.32
C SER A 86 -7.79 -4.31 -29.11
N PHE A 87 -9.03 -3.81 -29.21
CA PHE A 87 -10.26 -4.58 -29.06
C PHE A 87 -10.87 -5.01 -30.41
N GLY A 88 -10.12 -4.83 -31.51
CA GLY A 88 -10.52 -5.22 -32.86
C GLY A 88 -11.04 -4.05 -33.69
N THR A 89 -11.72 -4.37 -34.78
CA THR A 89 -12.27 -3.40 -35.76
C THR A 89 -13.78 -3.35 -35.66
N ALA A 90 -14.34 -2.14 -35.52
CA ALA A 90 -15.78 -1.91 -35.60
C ALA A 90 -16.09 -0.87 -36.68
N THR A 91 -17.31 -0.96 -37.24
CA THR A 91 -17.82 -0.02 -38.25
C THR A 91 -19.20 0.47 -37.86
N SER A 92 -19.52 1.74 -38.13
CA SER A 92 -20.79 2.35 -37.75
C SER A 92 -21.96 1.59 -38.37
N ALA A 93 -23.03 1.37 -37.59
CA ALA A 93 -24.19 0.58 -38.02
C ALA A 93 -25.06 1.31 -39.07
N SER A 94 -25.03 2.64 -39.08
CA SER A 94 -25.77 3.50 -40.02
C SER A 94 -24.82 4.34 -40.86
N CYS A 95 -25.29 4.74 -42.05
CA CYS A 95 -24.60 5.72 -42.89
C CYS A 95 -24.76 7.12 -42.30
N ILE A 96 -23.66 7.87 -42.30
CA ILE A 96 -23.53 9.25 -41.82
C ILE A 96 -23.65 10.17 -43.05
N PRO A 97 -24.57 11.15 -43.04
CA PRO A 97 -24.63 12.17 -44.09
C PRO A 97 -23.30 12.91 -44.27
N TRP A 98 -22.98 13.33 -45.50
CA TRP A 98 -21.72 14.04 -45.80
C TRP A 98 -21.52 15.32 -44.95
N ASP A 99 -22.61 16.00 -44.60
CA ASP A 99 -22.68 17.26 -43.84
C ASP A 99 -23.17 17.08 -42.39
N ALA A 100 -23.07 15.85 -41.85
CA ALA A 100 -23.54 15.51 -40.51
C ALA A 100 -23.06 16.49 -39.42
N THR A 101 -23.91 16.77 -38.44
CA THR A 101 -23.52 17.57 -37.26
C THR A 101 -22.52 16.79 -36.40
N SER A 102 -21.82 17.50 -35.50
CA SER A 102 -20.92 16.87 -34.52
C SER A 102 -21.63 15.78 -33.70
N ASP A 103 -22.90 16.00 -33.34
CA ASP A 103 -23.67 15.05 -32.54
C ASP A 103 -23.98 13.77 -33.32
N VAL A 104 -24.36 13.89 -34.59
CA VAL A 104 -24.63 12.74 -35.46
C VAL A 104 -23.35 11.93 -35.69
N PHE A 105 -22.22 12.60 -35.92
CA PHE A 105 -20.93 11.94 -36.07
C PHE A 105 -20.47 11.28 -34.75
N SER A 106 -20.67 11.95 -33.61
CA SER A 106 -20.38 11.42 -32.28
C SER A 106 -21.21 10.18 -31.98
N MET A 107 -22.52 10.19 -32.24
CA MET A 107 -23.39 9.01 -32.07
C MET A 107 -22.94 7.84 -32.95
N ALA A 108 -22.51 8.10 -34.18
CA ALA A 108 -22.02 7.04 -35.07
C ALA A 108 -20.75 6.38 -34.52
N LEU A 109 -19.82 7.16 -33.95
CA LEU A 109 -18.63 6.62 -33.28
C LEU A 109 -18.97 5.92 -31.96
N GLN A 110 -19.92 6.43 -31.18
CA GLN A 110 -20.38 5.79 -29.93
C GLN A 110 -21.12 4.46 -30.18
N SER A 111 -21.58 4.20 -31.42
CA SER A 111 -22.15 2.90 -31.81
C SER A 111 -21.11 1.81 -32.05
N LEU A 112 -19.82 2.16 -32.08
CA LEU A 112 -18.73 1.21 -32.30
C LEU A 112 -18.48 0.40 -31.03
N THR A 113 -18.51 -0.93 -31.14
CA THR A 113 -18.37 -1.85 -30.00
C THR A 113 -17.00 -1.80 -29.32
N ASN A 114 -16.00 -1.21 -29.97
CA ASN A 114 -14.64 -1.06 -29.48
C ASN A 114 -14.35 0.36 -28.94
N ILE A 115 -15.36 1.22 -28.80
CA ILE A 115 -15.24 2.56 -28.22
C ILE A 115 -16.30 2.71 -27.12
N ASP A 116 -15.91 3.20 -25.96
CA ASP A 116 -16.81 3.42 -24.81
C ASP A 116 -16.96 4.90 -24.44
N GLY A 117 -16.42 5.82 -25.25
CA GLY A 117 -16.63 7.25 -25.08
C GLY A 117 -15.86 8.09 -26.08
N VAL A 118 -16.56 9.01 -26.74
CA VAL A 118 -15.97 10.03 -27.61
C VAL A 118 -16.74 11.34 -27.50
N PHE A 119 -16.02 12.44 -27.69
CA PHE A 119 -16.56 13.78 -27.87
C PHE A 119 -16.06 14.33 -29.21
N VAL A 120 -16.96 14.91 -30.01
CA VAL A 120 -16.65 15.39 -31.36
C VAL A 120 -17.02 16.86 -31.49
N THR A 121 -16.14 17.63 -32.13
CA THR A 121 -16.45 18.98 -32.61
C THR A 121 -16.27 19.04 -34.12
N ARG A 122 -16.98 19.95 -34.79
CA ARG A 122 -16.91 20.12 -36.24
C ARG A 122 -16.47 21.54 -36.58
N SER A 123 -15.57 21.68 -37.56
CA SER A 123 -15.14 22.97 -38.09
C SER A 123 -16.28 23.68 -38.84
N ALA A 124 -16.06 24.96 -39.16
CA ALA A 124 -16.82 25.63 -40.20
C ALA A 124 -16.59 24.95 -41.57
N PHE A 125 -17.55 25.14 -42.48
CA PHE A 125 -17.40 24.69 -43.86
C PHE A 125 -16.23 25.43 -44.54
N GLY A 126 -15.44 24.71 -45.33
CA GLY A 126 -14.28 25.26 -46.04
C GLY A 126 -12.97 25.22 -45.25
N ALA A 127 -12.96 24.63 -44.05
CA ALA A 127 -11.71 24.35 -43.30
C ALA A 127 -10.78 23.38 -44.06
N VAL A 128 -11.36 22.56 -44.92
CA VAL A 128 -10.73 21.78 -45.98
C VAL A 128 -11.50 22.07 -47.28
N PRO A 129 -10.91 21.85 -48.47
CA PRO A 129 -11.57 22.03 -49.76
C PRO A 129 -13.00 21.50 -49.78
N GLN A 130 -13.96 22.43 -49.85
CA GLN A 130 -15.39 22.15 -49.95
C GLN A 130 -15.92 21.14 -48.92
N GLY A 131 -15.43 21.20 -47.68
CA GLY A 131 -15.76 20.20 -46.68
C GLY A 131 -15.53 20.61 -45.22
N TYR A 132 -15.48 19.61 -44.35
CA TYR A 132 -15.44 19.75 -42.89
C TYR A 132 -14.29 18.94 -42.28
N VAL A 133 -13.80 19.41 -41.13
CA VAL A 133 -12.92 18.66 -40.23
C VAL A 133 -13.66 18.38 -38.93
N TYR A 134 -13.72 17.11 -38.55
CA TYR A 134 -14.22 16.66 -37.26
C TYR A 134 -13.03 16.41 -36.34
N THR A 135 -12.99 17.08 -35.18
CA THR A 135 -12.00 16.80 -34.13
C THR A 135 -12.62 15.85 -33.12
N ILE A 136 -12.02 14.66 -33.01
CA ILE A 136 -12.50 13.53 -32.22
C ILE A 136 -11.59 13.44 -30.99
N THR A 137 -12.18 13.58 -29.81
CA THR A 137 -11.51 13.36 -28.52
C THR A 137 -12.00 12.04 -27.94
N PHE A 138 -11.11 11.08 -27.75
CA PHE A 138 -11.45 9.78 -27.17
C PHE A 138 -11.51 9.92 -25.64
N THR A 139 -12.72 9.92 -25.10
CA THR A 139 -13.01 10.12 -23.67
C THR A 139 -13.38 8.82 -22.95
N GLY A 140 -13.31 7.69 -23.66
CA GLY A 140 -13.63 6.36 -23.15
C GLY A 140 -12.72 5.97 -21.98
N ALA A 141 -13.30 5.34 -20.97
CA ALA A 141 -12.60 4.98 -19.75
C ALA A 141 -11.84 3.64 -19.88
N VAL A 142 -12.30 2.74 -20.74
CA VAL A 142 -11.81 1.37 -20.84
C VAL A 142 -11.35 1.04 -22.25
N LEU A 143 -12.22 1.19 -23.26
CA LEU A 143 -11.96 0.73 -24.63
C LEU A 143 -11.16 1.74 -25.44
N ALA A 144 -11.35 3.04 -25.17
CA ALA A 144 -10.63 4.13 -25.82
C ALA A 144 -9.74 4.93 -24.85
N ASN A 145 -9.23 4.29 -23.80
CA ASN A 145 -8.35 4.91 -22.81
C ASN A 145 -6.90 4.92 -23.29
N GLY A 146 -6.27 6.10 -23.27
CA GLY A 146 -4.89 6.28 -23.70
C GLY A 146 -4.72 6.37 -25.23
N ALA A 147 -3.56 5.93 -25.71
CA ALA A 147 -3.14 6.23 -27.07
C ALA A 147 -3.89 5.46 -28.16
N GLN A 148 -4.33 6.19 -29.19
CA GLN A 148 -5.09 5.64 -30.32
C GLN A 148 -4.23 5.70 -31.59
N SER A 149 -3.45 4.65 -31.85
CA SER A 149 -2.44 4.64 -32.93
C SER A 149 -3.04 4.48 -34.34
N GLN A 150 -4.18 3.80 -34.46
CA GLN A 150 -4.88 3.64 -35.73
C GLN A 150 -5.81 4.83 -35.99
N LEU A 151 -6.03 5.15 -37.25
CA LEU A 151 -6.83 6.29 -37.67
C LEU A 151 -8.29 5.89 -37.88
N VAL A 152 -9.21 6.79 -37.52
CA VAL A 152 -10.61 6.67 -37.97
C VAL A 152 -10.64 6.74 -39.49
N SER A 153 -11.24 5.73 -40.12
CA SER A 153 -11.36 5.62 -41.57
C SER A 153 -12.80 5.74 -42.01
N GLY A 154 -13.04 6.17 -43.25
CA GLY A 154 -14.38 6.34 -43.81
C GLY A 154 -14.54 5.63 -45.15
N SER A 155 -15.71 5.05 -45.40
CA SER A 155 -16.05 4.40 -46.67
C SER A 155 -17.49 4.66 -47.08
N ALA A 156 -17.71 4.96 -48.36
CA ALA A 156 -19.03 5.20 -48.94
C ALA A 156 -19.59 3.99 -49.71
N THR A 157 -18.87 2.87 -49.78
CA THR A 157 -19.20 1.73 -50.68
C THR A 157 -20.60 1.15 -50.46
N THR A 158 -21.11 1.19 -49.22
CA THR A 158 -22.42 0.63 -48.84
C THR A 158 -23.45 1.70 -48.51
N CYS A 159 -23.18 2.95 -48.87
CA CYS A 159 -23.99 4.12 -48.56
C CYS A 159 -24.41 4.85 -49.84
N SER A 160 -25.27 5.86 -49.71
CA SER A 160 -25.67 6.67 -50.87
C SER A 160 -24.43 7.35 -51.49
N PRO A 161 -24.24 7.24 -52.81
CA PRO A 161 -23.05 7.79 -53.48
C PRO A 161 -22.99 9.31 -53.32
N PHE A 162 -21.78 9.85 -53.31
CA PHE A 162 -21.57 11.29 -53.26
C PHE A 162 -22.04 11.98 -54.55
N LEU A 163 -22.64 13.15 -54.39
CA LEU A 163 -23.09 14.01 -55.48
C LEU A 163 -22.32 15.33 -55.47
N PRO A 164 -21.95 15.87 -56.65
CA PRO A 164 -22.07 15.27 -57.99
C PRO A 164 -21.18 14.02 -58.19
N PRO A 165 -21.59 13.00 -58.99
CA PRO A 165 -20.85 11.74 -59.14
C PRO A 165 -19.44 11.90 -59.75
N ASN A 166 -19.19 13.01 -60.45
CA ASN A 166 -17.91 13.35 -61.06
C ASN A 166 -16.93 14.03 -60.09
N HIS A 167 -17.35 14.37 -58.87
CA HIS A 167 -16.47 14.96 -57.86
C HIS A 167 -15.79 13.88 -57.03
N ARG A 168 -14.49 14.01 -56.81
CA ARG A 168 -13.75 13.13 -55.90
C ARG A 168 -14.02 13.59 -54.47
N VAL A 169 -14.43 12.67 -53.61
CA VAL A 169 -14.56 12.90 -52.18
C VAL A 169 -13.52 12.06 -51.46
N THR A 170 -12.72 12.70 -50.60
CA THR A 170 -11.72 12.03 -49.77
C THR A 170 -12.19 12.03 -48.32
N LEU A 171 -12.14 10.84 -47.71
CA LEU A 171 -12.40 10.61 -46.30
C LEU A 171 -11.07 10.21 -45.66
N ALA A 172 -10.55 11.03 -44.75
CA ALA A 172 -9.23 10.80 -44.18
C ALA A 172 -9.21 11.10 -42.69
N GLY A 173 -8.81 10.11 -41.89
CA GLY A 173 -8.36 10.32 -40.52
C GLY A 173 -6.91 10.83 -40.50
N ALA A 174 -6.56 11.57 -39.46
CA ALA A 174 -5.20 11.98 -39.16
C ALA A 174 -4.97 12.04 -37.65
N GLN A 175 -3.76 11.73 -37.20
CA GLN A 175 -3.37 11.86 -35.80
C GLN A 175 -3.29 13.34 -35.44
N SER A 176 -3.77 13.70 -34.25
CA SER A 176 -3.42 14.98 -33.66
C SER A 176 -2.07 14.90 -32.95
N THR A 177 -1.54 16.03 -32.49
CA THR A 177 -0.33 16.07 -31.65
C THR A 177 -0.55 15.48 -30.25
N THR A 178 -1.80 15.23 -29.87
CA THR A 178 -2.16 14.65 -28.57
C THR A 178 -2.31 13.14 -28.67
N ALA A 179 -1.20 12.43 -28.48
CA ALA A 179 -1.13 10.97 -28.60
C ALA A 179 -1.92 10.19 -27.53
N GLY A 180 -2.45 10.82 -26.48
CA GLY A 180 -3.12 10.18 -25.35
C GLY A 180 -2.18 9.51 -24.34
N ASN A 181 -2.62 9.31 -23.10
CA ASN A 181 -1.90 8.57 -22.05
C ASN A 181 -2.91 7.80 -21.18
N VAL A 182 -2.60 6.54 -20.85
CA VAL A 182 -3.54 5.67 -20.13
C VAL A 182 -3.72 6.15 -18.69
N GLY A 183 -4.97 6.33 -18.28
CA GLY A 183 -5.35 6.65 -16.92
C GLY A 183 -5.76 5.42 -16.12
N PHE A 184 -5.62 5.48 -14.78
CA PHE A 184 -6.22 4.49 -13.91
C PHE A 184 -7.75 4.55 -13.97
N VAL A 185 -8.39 3.40 -14.16
CA VAL A 185 -9.83 3.25 -14.06
C VAL A 185 -10.15 2.16 -13.05
N PRO A 186 -10.90 2.49 -11.97
CA PRO A 186 -11.20 1.53 -10.94
C PRO A 186 -12.24 0.52 -11.42
N GLU A 187 -11.98 -0.74 -11.05
CA GLU A 187 -12.90 -1.84 -11.32
C GLU A 187 -14.17 -1.69 -10.47
N VAL A 188 -15.32 -2.01 -11.06
CA VAL A 188 -16.62 -1.93 -10.39
C VAL A 188 -17.36 -3.24 -10.48
N TRP A 189 -17.75 -3.75 -9.33
CA TRP A 189 -18.59 -4.93 -9.17
C TRP A 189 -19.96 -4.55 -8.64
N GLN A 190 -20.99 -5.15 -9.22
CA GLN A 190 -22.36 -5.05 -8.76
C GLN A 190 -22.75 -6.36 -8.08
N LEU A 191 -23.13 -6.29 -6.81
CA LEU A 191 -23.81 -7.37 -6.09
C LEU A 191 -25.31 -7.07 -6.07
N THR A 192 -26.14 -8.02 -6.48
CA THR A 192 -27.60 -7.91 -6.41
C THR A 192 -28.17 -9.07 -5.63
N THR A 193 -28.95 -8.78 -4.60
CA THR A 193 -29.82 -9.77 -3.94
C THR A 193 -31.25 -9.64 -4.46
N SER A 194 -31.96 -10.75 -4.59
CA SER A 194 -33.36 -10.76 -5.06
C SER A 194 -34.15 -11.91 -4.45
N GLU A 195 -35.46 -11.71 -4.27
CA GLU A 195 -36.42 -12.73 -3.85
C GLU A 195 -37.47 -12.87 -4.96
N SER A 196 -37.52 -14.04 -5.58
CA SER A 196 -38.32 -14.24 -6.80
C SER A 196 -39.82 -14.42 -6.55
N SER A 197 -40.24 -14.85 -5.35
CA SER A 197 -41.66 -15.07 -5.06
C SER A 197 -42.40 -13.78 -4.66
N LEU A 198 -41.68 -12.76 -4.19
CA LEU A 198 -42.18 -11.54 -3.57
C LEU A 198 -43.06 -11.78 -2.33
N LEU A 199 -43.07 -13.00 -1.79
CA LEU A 199 -43.93 -13.37 -0.66
C LEU A 199 -43.21 -13.21 0.67
N GLN A 200 -41.89 -13.35 0.67
CA GLN A 200 -41.04 -13.26 1.86
C GLN A 200 -40.00 -12.14 1.67
N GLY A 201 -39.36 -11.68 2.75
CA GLY A 201 -38.18 -10.82 2.63
C GLY A 201 -36.88 -11.61 2.62
N ILE A 202 -35.80 -10.93 2.23
CA ILE A 202 -34.44 -11.48 2.21
C ILE A 202 -33.76 -11.19 3.55
N SER A 203 -33.17 -12.21 4.16
CA SER A 203 -32.36 -12.13 5.36
C SER A 203 -31.15 -13.07 5.24
N GLY A 204 -30.42 -13.26 6.33
CA GLY A 204 -29.19 -14.08 6.37
C GLY A 204 -27.95 -13.28 6.02
N THR A 205 -26.96 -13.97 5.46
CA THR A 205 -25.64 -13.39 5.20
C THR A 205 -25.11 -13.73 3.82
N PHE A 206 -24.08 -13.02 3.41
CA PHE A 206 -23.24 -13.38 2.29
C PHE A 206 -21.78 -13.08 2.62
N ASP A 207 -20.90 -13.92 2.11
CA ASP A 207 -19.46 -13.77 2.29
C ASP A 207 -18.83 -13.23 1.01
N LEU A 208 -17.92 -12.26 1.17
CA LEU A 208 -17.05 -11.79 0.10
C LEU A 208 -15.59 -12.15 0.42
N SER A 209 -14.83 -12.54 -0.60
CA SER A 209 -13.40 -12.82 -0.45
C SER A 209 -12.59 -12.35 -1.66
N VAL A 210 -11.33 -11.99 -1.42
CA VAL A 210 -10.36 -11.58 -2.44
C VAL A 210 -9.02 -12.25 -2.15
N GLY A 211 -8.53 -13.02 -3.12
CA GLY A 211 -7.30 -13.80 -3.05
C GLY A 211 -7.12 -14.70 -1.82
N PHE A 212 -5.86 -15.03 -1.54
CA PHE A 212 -5.40 -15.98 -0.52
C PHE A 212 -4.47 -15.34 0.52
N GLU A 213 -4.34 -14.02 0.49
CA GLU A 213 -3.50 -13.30 1.42
C GLU A 213 -4.14 -13.24 2.81
N GLY A 214 -3.32 -13.52 3.82
CA GLY A 214 -3.72 -13.56 5.22
C GLY A 214 -3.03 -12.53 6.08
N VAL A 215 -3.47 -12.44 7.33
CA VAL A 215 -2.82 -11.68 8.40
C VAL A 215 -1.94 -12.64 9.20
N MET A 216 -0.83 -12.14 9.75
CA MET A 216 0.06 -12.95 10.58
C MET A 216 -0.60 -13.24 11.95
N THR A 217 -0.85 -14.51 12.24
CA THR A 217 -1.40 -15.00 13.52
C THR A 217 -0.48 -16.05 14.15
N SER A 218 -0.55 -16.21 15.47
CA SER A 218 0.29 -17.16 16.20
C SER A 218 0.01 -18.59 15.74
N LEU A 219 1.07 -19.36 15.47
CA LEU A 219 1.00 -20.79 15.14
C LEU A 219 0.97 -21.69 16.38
N GLY A 220 0.97 -21.10 17.58
CA GLY A 220 1.06 -21.86 18.85
C GLY A 220 2.41 -22.56 19.05
N LYS A 221 3.44 -22.20 18.28
CA LYS A 221 4.81 -22.71 18.39
C LYS A 221 5.74 -21.61 18.86
N VAL A 222 6.79 -21.99 19.59
CA VAL A 222 7.81 -21.05 20.09
C VAL A 222 9.20 -21.44 19.61
N VAL A 223 10.06 -20.44 19.38
CA VAL A 223 11.45 -20.63 18.95
C VAL A 223 12.39 -19.67 19.68
N SER A 224 13.67 -20.03 19.69
CA SER A 224 14.76 -19.14 20.12
C SER A 224 15.77 -18.97 18.98
N VAL A 225 16.33 -17.78 18.83
CA VAL A 225 17.30 -17.46 17.78
C VAL A 225 18.27 -16.42 18.32
N ASN A 226 19.56 -16.70 18.20
CA ASN A 226 20.58 -15.73 18.55
C ASN A 226 20.61 -14.60 17.52
N ALA A 227 20.85 -13.38 17.99
CA ALA A 227 21.12 -12.24 17.11
C ALA A 227 22.24 -12.56 16.11
N GLY A 228 22.03 -12.18 14.85
CA GLY A 228 22.93 -12.45 13.73
C GLY A 228 22.83 -13.87 13.13
N ALA A 229 22.07 -14.79 13.75
CA ALA A 229 21.91 -16.16 13.26
C ALA A 229 20.88 -16.26 12.13
N LYS A 230 21.09 -17.24 11.22
CA LYS A 230 20.12 -17.63 10.17
C LYS A 230 19.32 -18.88 10.52
N PHE A 231 19.47 -19.39 11.74
CA PHE A 231 18.81 -20.61 12.19
C PHE A 231 18.17 -20.31 13.54
N ALA A 232 16.86 -20.55 13.62
CA ALA A 232 16.16 -20.58 14.89
C ALA A 232 16.15 -22.01 15.43
N THR A 233 16.37 -22.14 16.72
CA THR A 233 16.31 -23.40 17.46
C THR A 233 14.90 -23.57 18.05
N THR A 234 14.40 -24.79 17.97
CA THR A 234 13.12 -25.19 18.56
C THR A 234 13.26 -26.55 19.26
N THR A 235 12.19 -27.02 19.89
CA THR A 235 12.10 -28.36 20.48
C THR A 235 11.17 -29.23 19.66
N VAL A 236 11.26 -30.56 19.81
CA VAL A 236 10.37 -31.51 19.10
C VAL A 236 8.88 -31.21 19.36
N ALA A 237 8.51 -30.82 20.59
CA ALA A 237 7.15 -30.41 20.93
C ALA A 237 6.70 -29.11 20.19
N ASN A 238 7.67 -28.24 19.91
CA ASN A 238 7.49 -27.00 19.17
C ASN A 238 7.96 -27.10 17.71
N SER A 239 8.02 -28.31 17.16
CA SER A 239 8.43 -28.51 15.78
C SER A 239 7.54 -27.70 14.84
N LEU A 240 8.20 -27.04 13.90
CA LEU A 240 7.57 -26.34 12.79
C LEU A 240 7.50 -27.23 11.54
N VAL A 241 8.19 -28.37 11.52
CA VAL A 241 8.00 -29.39 10.49
C VAL A 241 6.57 -29.92 10.60
N GLY A 242 5.85 -29.96 9.49
CA GLY A 242 4.44 -30.34 9.50
C GLY A 242 3.48 -29.15 9.72
N VAL A 243 3.98 -28.02 10.24
CA VAL A 243 3.18 -26.80 10.46
C VAL A 243 3.39 -25.80 9.34
N VAL A 244 4.66 -25.54 8.97
CA VAL A 244 5.04 -24.64 7.88
C VAL A 244 5.86 -25.37 6.83
N SER A 245 5.82 -24.87 5.60
CA SER A 245 6.55 -25.38 4.45
C SER A 245 7.71 -24.45 4.08
N ARG A 246 8.61 -24.94 3.23
CA ARG A 246 9.73 -24.14 2.73
C ARG A 246 9.22 -23.01 1.83
N GLY A 247 9.89 -21.86 1.87
CA GLY A 247 9.52 -20.65 1.12
C GLY A 247 8.41 -19.81 1.75
N GLU A 248 7.73 -20.34 2.78
CA GLU A 248 6.69 -19.63 3.51
C GLU A 248 7.22 -18.47 4.34
N VAL A 249 6.40 -17.44 4.46
CA VAL A 249 6.70 -16.28 5.31
C VAL A 249 6.24 -16.57 6.73
N ILE A 250 7.18 -16.51 7.66
CA ILE A 250 6.95 -16.57 9.10
C ILE A 250 7.40 -15.27 9.75
N SER A 251 6.92 -14.98 10.96
CA SER A 251 7.45 -13.90 11.79
C SER A 251 7.86 -14.40 13.17
N ILE A 252 9.03 -13.94 13.61
CA ILE A 252 9.65 -14.27 14.89
C ILE A 252 10.11 -12.95 15.50
N GLY A 253 9.69 -12.64 16.73
CA GLY A 253 10.13 -11.41 17.41
C GLY A 253 9.76 -10.10 16.68
N GLY A 254 8.73 -10.12 15.82
CA GLY A 254 8.34 -8.98 14.98
C GLY A 254 9.11 -8.84 13.66
N GLU A 255 10.19 -9.61 13.46
CA GLU A 255 10.90 -9.69 12.18
C GLU A 255 10.24 -10.75 11.27
N ARG A 256 10.19 -10.50 9.95
CA ARG A 256 9.64 -11.45 8.95
C ARG A 256 10.76 -12.16 8.21
N PHE A 257 10.58 -13.46 7.99
CA PHE A 257 11.55 -14.33 7.32
C PHE A 257 10.81 -15.27 6.37
N ARG A 258 11.47 -15.68 5.29
CA ARG A 258 11.06 -16.90 4.57
C ARG A 258 11.78 -18.11 5.14
N VAL A 259 11.07 -19.23 5.28
CA VAL A 259 11.69 -20.52 5.57
C VAL A 259 12.60 -20.87 4.40
N HIS A 260 13.88 -21.10 4.67
CA HIS A 260 14.89 -21.24 3.62
C HIS A 260 14.57 -22.41 2.68
N ALA A 261 14.77 -22.21 1.37
CA ALA A 261 14.40 -23.17 0.33
C ALA A 261 15.16 -24.51 0.42
N THR A 262 16.46 -24.50 0.72
CA THR A 262 17.30 -25.72 0.67
C THR A 262 18.03 -26.09 1.97
N ALA A 263 18.19 -25.16 2.93
CA ALA A 263 18.94 -25.42 4.16
C ALA A 263 18.24 -26.46 5.07
N PRO A 264 18.95 -27.16 5.97
CA PRO A 264 18.35 -28.17 6.84
C PRO A 264 17.17 -27.62 7.66
N PHE A 265 16.00 -28.26 7.52
CA PHE A 265 14.79 -27.96 8.28
C PHE A 265 14.38 -29.22 9.03
N THR A 266 14.47 -29.20 10.35
CA THR A 266 14.25 -30.36 11.23
C THR A 266 13.34 -29.97 12.39
N ASP A 267 12.94 -30.96 13.20
CA ASP A 267 12.10 -30.74 14.38
C ASP A 267 12.72 -29.84 15.46
N THR A 268 14.00 -29.51 15.33
CA THR A 268 14.74 -28.67 16.29
C THR A 268 15.41 -27.46 15.66
N VAL A 269 15.38 -27.34 14.33
CA VAL A 269 16.05 -26.26 13.59
C VAL A 269 15.18 -25.74 12.48
N VAL A 270 14.92 -24.44 12.49
CA VAL A 270 14.17 -23.70 11.47
C VAL A 270 15.14 -22.81 10.71
N PRO A 271 15.37 -23.05 9.41
CA PRO A 271 16.28 -22.25 8.63
C PRO A 271 15.58 -21.00 8.10
N LEU A 272 16.21 -19.85 8.27
CA LEU A 272 15.72 -18.54 7.82
C LEU A 272 16.48 -18.12 6.57
N ASP A 273 15.81 -17.43 5.65
CA ASP A 273 16.42 -16.83 4.45
C ASP A 273 17.48 -15.77 4.78
N SER A 274 17.43 -15.19 5.97
CA SER A 274 18.22 -14.04 6.37
C SER A 274 18.46 -14.02 7.88
N LYS A 275 19.46 -13.22 8.32
CA LYS A 275 19.84 -13.15 9.75
C LYS A 275 18.75 -12.47 10.59
N HIS A 276 18.45 -12.98 11.78
CA HIS A 276 17.60 -12.28 12.76
C HIS A 276 18.43 -11.23 13.48
N ILE A 277 18.00 -9.97 13.47
CA ILE A 277 18.85 -8.85 13.92
C ILE A 277 18.94 -8.78 15.44
N ARG A 278 17.79 -8.73 16.13
CA ARG A 278 17.76 -8.57 17.59
C ARG A 278 17.82 -9.89 18.36
N GLY A 279 17.74 -11.03 17.67
CA GLY A 279 17.51 -12.32 18.30
C GLY A 279 16.15 -12.38 19.01
N ALA A 280 15.78 -13.57 19.48
CA ALA A 280 14.56 -13.79 20.24
C ALA A 280 14.73 -15.03 21.13
N ASN A 281 14.11 -15.02 22.31
CA ASN A 281 14.13 -16.17 23.21
C ASN A 281 12.72 -16.64 23.54
N ASN A 282 12.41 -17.89 23.20
CA ASN A 282 11.14 -18.52 23.53
C ASN A 282 9.93 -17.68 23.08
N VAL A 283 10.02 -17.12 21.87
CA VAL A 283 8.99 -16.24 21.30
C VAL A 283 8.10 -17.02 20.35
N ALA A 284 6.81 -16.68 20.34
CA ALA A 284 5.84 -17.27 19.43
C ALA A 284 6.20 -17.02 17.95
N VAL A 285 5.95 -18.03 17.13
CA VAL A 285 6.06 -17.94 15.67
C VAL A 285 4.70 -17.62 15.10
N PHE A 286 4.67 -16.65 14.19
CA PHE A 286 3.46 -16.25 13.48
C PHE A 286 3.55 -16.70 12.02
N GLY A 287 2.42 -17.13 11.46
CA GLY A 287 2.22 -17.47 10.05
C GLY A 287 0.92 -16.87 9.55
N MET A 288 0.64 -16.96 8.25
CA MET A 288 -0.60 -16.41 7.70
C MET A 288 -1.82 -17.21 8.19
N ASP A 289 -2.88 -16.51 8.57
CA ASP A 289 -4.17 -17.10 9.01
C ASP A 289 -4.95 -17.79 7.88
N THR A 290 -4.54 -17.60 6.63
CA THR A 290 -5.07 -18.32 5.46
C THR A 290 -4.49 -19.72 5.30
N ILE A 291 -3.43 -20.07 6.06
CA ILE A 291 -2.88 -21.42 6.07
C ILE A 291 -3.85 -22.37 6.76
N VAL A 292 -4.32 -23.37 6.00
CA VAL A 292 -5.09 -24.49 6.55
C VAL A 292 -4.12 -25.53 7.13
N GLY A 293 -3.08 -25.85 6.37
CA GLY A 293 -2.09 -26.85 6.75
C GLY A 293 -1.35 -27.40 5.53
N ARG A 294 -0.81 -28.61 5.67
CA ARG A 294 -0.01 -29.27 4.63
C ARG A 294 -0.77 -30.40 3.95
N VAL A 295 -0.44 -30.60 2.68
CA VAL A 295 -0.98 -31.66 1.84
C VAL A 295 0.13 -32.30 1.02
N SER A 296 -0.04 -33.58 0.70
CA SER A 296 0.79 -34.30 -0.27
C SER A 296 0.04 -34.40 -1.59
N VAL A 297 0.70 -34.01 -2.67
CA VAL A 297 0.14 -33.96 -4.02
C VAL A 297 0.93 -34.87 -4.95
N VAL A 298 0.21 -35.53 -5.86
CA VAL A 298 0.80 -36.42 -6.88
C VAL A 298 0.40 -35.91 -8.25
N GLN A 299 1.38 -35.71 -9.14
CA GLN A 299 1.13 -35.24 -10.50
C GLN A 299 0.09 -36.10 -11.21
N GLY A 300 -0.92 -35.45 -11.81
CA GLY A 300 -2.00 -36.12 -12.52
C GLY A 300 -3.10 -36.71 -11.64
N ASN A 301 -2.99 -36.63 -10.31
CA ASN A 301 -4.01 -37.09 -9.38
C ASN A 301 -4.88 -35.89 -8.90
N PRO A 302 -6.22 -36.00 -8.89
CA PRO A 302 -7.08 -34.94 -8.34
C PRO A 302 -7.16 -34.94 -6.80
N VAL A 303 -6.61 -35.95 -6.12
CA VAL A 303 -6.68 -36.08 -4.67
C VAL A 303 -5.35 -35.71 -4.03
N ALA A 304 -5.42 -34.83 -3.02
CA ALA A 304 -4.31 -34.55 -2.12
C ALA A 304 -4.54 -35.23 -0.77
N THR A 305 -3.53 -35.91 -0.25
CA THR A 305 -3.60 -36.59 1.04
C THR A 305 -3.13 -35.66 2.16
N THR A 306 -3.72 -35.81 3.34
CA THR A 306 -3.50 -34.93 4.49
C THR A 306 -3.27 -35.78 5.74
N ALA A 307 -2.42 -35.31 6.64
CA ALA A 307 -2.15 -35.97 7.92
C ALA A 307 -3.08 -35.48 9.06
N ALA A 308 -3.79 -34.39 8.84
CA ALA A 308 -4.68 -33.75 9.80
C ALA A 308 -6.07 -33.57 9.19
N ASP A 309 -7.11 -33.64 10.03
CA ASP A 309 -8.49 -33.49 9.60
C ASP A 309 -8.83 -32.01 9.35
N TYR A 310 -9.09 -31.66 8.09
CA TYR A 310 -9.48 -30.31 7.67
C TYR A 310 -10.99 -30.12 7.50
N THR A 311 -11.83 -31.12 7.78
CA THR A 311 -13.29 -31.05 7.60
C THR A 311 -13.96 -30.00 8.50
N GLY A 312 -13.33 -29.62 9.62
CA GLY A 312 -13.81 -28.54 10.48
C GLY A 312 -13.48 -27.12 9.98
N VAL A 313 -12.60 -26.97 8.99
CA VAL A 313 -12.10 -25.67 8.50
C VAL A 313 -12.30 -25.44 7.00
N LEU A 314 -12.62 -26.49 6.25
CA LEU A 314 -12.90 -26.48 4.81
C LEU A 314 -14.24 -27.19 4.54
N ALA A 315 -14.98 -26.65 3.58
CA ALA A 315 -16.21 -27.23 3.06
C ALA A 315 -16.14 -27.37 1.54
N VAL A 316 -17.01 -28.23 0.97
CA VAL A 316 -17.19 -28.33 -0.49
C VAL A 316 -17.57 -26.96 -1.06
N GLY A 317 -16.93 -26.57 -2.16
CA GLY A 317 -17.08 -25.26 -2.78
C GLY A 317 -16.08 -24.20 -2.30
N ASP A 318 -15.39 -24.41 -1.18
CA ASP A 318 -14.36 -23.47 -0.73
C ASP A 318 -13.24 -23.34 -1.77
N SER A 319 -12.81 -22.10 -2.00
CA SER A 319 -11.66 -21.82 -2.85
C SER A 319 -10.36 -22.01 -2.07
N ILE A 320 -9.45 -22.79 -2.64
CA ILE A 320 -8.18 -23.17 -2.04
C ILE A 320 -7.02 -22.91 -3.01
N GLN A 321 -5.82 -22.73 -2.46
CA GLN A 321 -4.59 -22.60 -3.23
C GLN A 321 -3.52 -23.54 -2.68
N VAL A 322 -2.85 -24.26 -3.56
CA VAL A 322 -1.80 -25.23 -3.23
C VAL A 322 -0.60 -24.95 -4.13
N ALA A 323 0.57 -24.64 -3.56
CA ALA A 323 1.78 -24.17 -4.27
C ALA A 323 1.52 -23.09 -5.35
N GLY A 324 0.60 -22.16 -5.10
CA GLY A 324 0.24 -21.10 -6.05
C GLY A 324 -0.77 -21.50 -7.13
N VAL A 325 -1.15 -22.78 -7.22
CA VAL A 325 -2.20 -23.27 -8.11
C VAL A 325 -3.55 -23.25 -7.39
N GLU A 326 -4.59 -22.73 -8.05
CA GLU A 326 -5.91 -22.54 -7.46
C GLU A 326 -6.87 -23.66 -7.82
N PHE A 327 -7.69 -24.05 -6.83
CA PHE A 327 -8.75 -25.05 -6.98
C PHE A 327 -9.97 -24.64 -6.14
N THR A 328 -11.06 -25.36 -6.33
CA THR A 328 -12.15 -25.43 -5.34
C THR A 328 -12.11 -26.79 -4.65
N VAL A 329 -12.65 -26.90 -3.45
CA VAL A 329 -12.85 -28.20 -2.79
C VAL A 329 -14.03 -28.91 -3.47
N ASN A 330 -13.76 -30.02 -4.15
CA ASN A 330 -14.78 -30.87 -4.76
C ASN A 330 -15.38 -31.84 -3.73
N ALA A 331 -14.52 -32.45 -2.93
CA ALA A 331 -14.87 -33.32 -1.82
C ALA A 331 -13.80 -33.22 -0.73
N ILE A 332 -14.19 -33.47 0.53
CA ILE A 332 -13.28 -33.48 1.65
C ILE A 332 -13.67 -34.56 2.67
N ILE A 333 -12.67 -35.30 3.14
CA ILE A 333 -12.76 -36.23 4.27
C ILE A 333 -11.54 -36.00 5.18
N ALA A 334 -11.50 -36.69 6.32
CA ALA A 334 -10.48 -36.47 7.35
C ALA A 334 -9.01 -36.66 6.89
N THR A 335 -8.77 -37.38 5.80
CA THR A 335 -7.42 -37.69 5.29
C THR A 335 -7.17 -37.20 3.86
N GLU A 336 -8.17 -36.62 3.19
CA GLU A 336 -8.08 -36.31 1.76
C GLU A 336 -8.88 -35.06 1.39
N VAL A 337 -8.32 -34.28 0.47
CA VAL A 337 -8.99 -33.15 -0.20
C VAL A 337 -8.96 -33.42 -1.70
N THR A 338 -10.14 -33.49 -2.32
CA THR A 338 -10.28 -33.65 -3.77
C THR A 338 -10.39 -32.28 -4.42
N PHE A 339 -9.51 -32.02 -5.38
CA PHE A 339 -9.47 -30.78 -6.14
C PHE A 339 -10.59 -30.74 -7.20
N GLY A 340 -11.29 -29.61 -7.25
CA GLY A 340 -12.26 -29.26 -8.29
C GLY A 340 -11.81 -28.09 -9.16
N LEU A 341 -12.48 -27.90 -10.30
CA LEU A 341 -12.24 -26.76 -11.19
C LEU A 341 -12.64 -25.45 -10.51
N VAL A 342 -11.80 -24.42 -10.65
CA VAL A 342 -12.05 -23.08 -10.08
C VAL A 342 -13.38 -22.45 -10.57
N SER A 343 -13.87 -22.87 -11.74
CA SER A 343 -15.15 -22.44 -12.31
C SER A 343 -16.35 -23.30 -11.87
N ASP A 344 -16.13 -24.52 -11.42
CA ASP A 344 -17.17 -25.49 -11.07
C ASP A 344 -16.62 -26.52 -10.07
N ALA A 345 -17.04 -26.37 -8.81
CA ALA A 345 -16.60 -27.24 -7.73
C ALA A 345 -17.07 -28.69 -7.88
N THR A 346 -18.04 -29.00 -8.76
CA THR A 346 -18.55 -30.36 -8.96
C THR A 346 -17.70 -31.20 -9.91
N THR A 347 -16.85 -30.56 -10.71
CA THR A 347 -15.95 -31.22 -11.65
C THR A 347 -14.55 -31.33 -11.07
N THR A 348 -13.95 -32.53 -11.05
CA THR A 348 -12.60 -32.74 -10.52
C THR A 348 -11.51 -32.12 -11.41
N SER A 349 -10.37 -31.77 -10.80
CA SER A 349 -9.21 -31.21 -11.49
C SER A 349 -7.94 -31.89 -11.02
N ASN A 350 -7.10 -32.34 -11.95
CA ASN A 350 -5.85 -33.04 -11.62
C ASN A 350 -4.75 -32.06 -11.21
N TRP A 351 -3.90 -32.47 -10.28
CA TRP A 351 -2.70 -31.72 -9.92
C TRP A 351 -1.75 -31.55 -11.13
N PRO A 352 -1.43 -30.32 -11.56
CA PRO A 352 -0.73 -30.09 -12.83
C PRO A 352 0.80 -30.15 -12.73
N THR A 353 1.37 -29.94 -11.53
CA THR A 353 2.83 -29.84 -11.35
C THR A 353 3.43 -31.14 -10.82
N THR A 354 4.74 -31.15 -10.60
CA THR A 354 5.45 -32.29 -9.99
C THR A 354 4.89 -32.65 -8.62
N SER A 355 4.95 -33.94 -8.29
CA SER A 355 4.56 -34.47 -6.99
C SER A 355 5.42 -33.89 -5.87
N ASP A 356 4.80 -33.55 -4.74
CA ASP A 356 5.46 -33.01 -3.55
C ASP A 356 4.66 -33.38 -2.31
N THR A 357 5.35 -33.85 -1.26
CA THR A 357 4.74 -34.28 0.00
C THR A 357 4.60 -33.15 1.03
N HIS A 358 5.08 -31.95 0.68
CA HIS A 358 5.35 -30.87 1.61
C HIS A 358 4.80 -29.53 1.15
N VAL A 359 3.59 -29.54 0.59
CA VAL A 359 2.94 -28.35 0.02
C VAL A 359 1.92 -27.77 0.99
N THR A 360 1.89 -26.45 1.08
CA THR A 360 0.88 -25.75 1.89
C THR A 360 -0.42 -25.57 1.13
N LEU A 361 -1.51 -25.86 1.82
CA LEU A 361 -2.88 -25.56 1.45
C LEU A 361 -3.32 -24.25 2.12
N LEU A 362 -3.67 -23.28 1.30
CA LEU A 362 -4.25 -22.01 1.70
C LEU A 362 -5.75 -22.01 1.42
N LYS A 363 -6.53 -21.35 2.28
CA LYS A 363 -7.93 -21.00 2.01
C LYS A 363 -8.10 -19.49 1.95
N ARG A 364 -9.15 -19.03 1.26
CA ARG A 364 -9.45 -17.60 1.18
C ARG A 364 -9.99 -17.09 2.50
N LYS A 365 -9.58 -15.87 2.88
CA LYS A 365 -10.21 -15.14 3.98
C LYS A 365 -11.54 -14.57 3.50
N LYS A 366 -12.61 -14.78 4.28
CA LYS A 366 -13.96 -14.30 3.98
C LYS A 366 -14.32 -13.13 4.92
N ALA A 367 -15.05 -12.15 4.39
CA ALA A 367 -15.73 -11.13 5.15
C ALA A 367 -17.24 -11.37 5.02
N THR A 368 -17.90 -11.59 6.16
CA THR A 368 -19.33 -11.91 6.23
C THR A 368 -20.15 -10.66 6.45
N PHE A 369 -21.21 -10.50 5.67
CA PHE A 369 -22.12 -9.36 5.73
C PHE A 369 -23.56 -9.85 5.85
N LYS A 370 -24.41 -9.08 6.53
CA LYS A 370 -25.85 -9.33 6.46
C LYS A 370 -26.41 -9.04 5.06
N ALA A 371 -27.49 -9.72 4.70
CA ALA A 371 -28.18 -9.53 3.43
C ALA A 371 -28.74 -8.11 3.22
N ASP A 372 -28.77 -7.28 4.28
CA ASP A 372 -29.16 -5.87 4.28
C ASP A 372 -28.04 -4.98 4.86
N ALA A 373 -26.78 -5.39 4.78
CA ALA A 373 -25.64 -4.65 5.32
C ALA A 373 -25.54 -3.23 4.75
N ASP A 374 -25.25 -2.27 5.63
CA ASP A 374 -25.05 -0.87 5.26
C ASP A 374 -23.74 -0.67 4.49
N PRO A 375 -23.65 0.30 3.57
CA PRO A 375 -22.45 0.51 2.76
C PRO A 375 -21.16 0.67 3.56
N SER A 376 -21.21 1.33 4.72
CA SER A 376 -20.03 1.53 5.59
C SER A 376 -19.54 0.22 6.22
N GLU A 377 -20.43 -0.71 6.53
CA GLU A 377 -20.08 -2.05 7.02
C GLU A 377 -19.37 -2.83 5.92
N VAL A 378 -19.90 -2.79 4.70
CA VAL A 378 -19.28 -3.46 3.54
C VAL A 378 -17.91 -2.87 3.21
N VAL A 379 -17.74 -1.54 3.29
CA VAL A 379 -16.42 -0.89 3.16
C VAL A 379 -15.46 -1.42 4.21
N ALA A 380 -15.83 -1.39 5.49
CA ALA A 380 -14.95 -1.82 6.58
C ALA A 380 -14.57 -3.31 6.46
N GLY A 381 -15.53 -4.18 6.15
CA GLY A 381 -15.28 -5.61 6.00
C GLY A 381 -14.39 -5.92 4.79
N LEU A 382 -14.61 -5.29 3.64
CA LEU A 382 -13.75 -5.49 2.47
C LEU A 382 -12.33 -4.94 2.69
N GLN A 383 -12.19 -3.78 3.33
CA GLN A 383 -10.87 -3.23 3.66
C GLN A 383 -10.12 -4.05 4.72
N SER A 384 -10.83 -4.87 5.51
CA SER A 384 -10.21 -5.80 6.45
C SER A 384 -9.58 -7.03 5.78
N LEU A 385 -9.93 -7.30 4.52
CA LEU A 385 -9.33 -8.39 3.74
C LEU A 385 -7.96 -7.95 3.20
N PRO A 386 -6.88 -8.68 3.53
CA PRO A 386 -5.55 -8.40 2.97
C PRO A 386 -5.57 -8.43 1.44
N GLY A 387 -4.85 -7.49 0.81
CA GLY A 387 -4.75 -7.39 -0.65
C GLY A 387 -5.95 -6.74 -1.35
N VAL A 388 -6.91 -6.15 -0.62
CA VAL A 388 -8.01 -5.37 -1.24
C VAL A 388 -7.68 -3.88 -1.36
N GLY A 389 -6.99 -3.31 -0.38
CA GLY A 389 -6.71 -1.87 -0.31
C GLY A 389 -7.99 -1.04 -0.14
N SER A 390 -8.04 0.17 -0.72
CA SER A 390 -9.18 1.08 -0.54
C SER A 390 -10.36 0.74 -1.46
N VAL A 391 -11.57 0.79 -0.93
CA VAL A 391 -12.82 0.52 -1.66
C VAL A 391 -13.86 1.60 -1.36
N GLN A 392 -14.75 1.86 -2.32
CA GLN A 392 -15.97 2.62 -2.11
C GLN A 392 -17.18 1.75 -2.39
N VAL A 393 -18.19 1.82 -1.53
CA VAL A 393 -19.45 1.08 -1.71
C VAL A 393 -20.62 2.04 -1.67
N THR A 394 -21.53 1.89 -2.61
CA THR A 394 -22.86 2.52 -2.57
C THR A 394 -23.92 1.42 -2.63
N ARG A 395 -25.05 1.61 -1.95
CA ARG A 395 -26.18 0.69 -1.99
C ARG A 395 -27.44 1.41 -2.49
N VAL A 396 -28.23 0.71 -3.29
CA VAL A 396 -29.60 1.10 -3.69
C VAL A 396 -30.55 -0.02 -3.26
N GLY A 397 -31.73 0.35 -2.76
CA GLY A 397 -32.79 -0.58 -2.42
C GLY A 397 -33.57 -0.17 -1.16
N PRO A 398 -34.60 -0.93 -0.77
CA PRO A 398 -35.00 -2.21 -1.37
C PRO A 398 -35.46 -2.10 -2.84
N THR A 399 -35.15 -3.09 -3.67
CA THR A 399 -35.61 -3.20 -5.07
C THR A 399 -37.06 -3.71 -5.12
N ALA A 400 -37.67 -3.72 -6.31
CA ALA A 400 -38.99 -4.33 -6.51
C ALA A 400 -39.02 -5.83 -6.15
N GLN A 401 -37.86 -6.50 -6.20
CA GLN A 401 -37.64 -7.89 -5.81
C GLN A 401 -37.24 -8.05 -4.33
N ARG A 402 -37.56 -7.04 -3.48
CA ARG A 402 -37.31 -7.04 -2.02
C ARG A 402 -35.84 -7.25 -1.61
N GLY A 403 -34.89 -7.00 -2.52
CA GLY A 403 -33.46 -7.12 -2.25
C GLY A 403 -32.71 -5.80 -2.40
N TYR A 404 -31.38 -5.86 -2.51
CA TYR A 404 -30.53 -4.68 -2.56
C TYR A 404 -29.48 -4.81 -3.67
N GLN A 405 -28.99 -3.67 -4.13
CA GLN A 405 -27.90 -3.58 -5.09
C GLN A 405 -26.74 -2.80 -4.49
N TRP A 406 -25.56 -3.41 -4.40
CA TRP A 406 -24.32 -2.74 -4.00
C TRP A 406 -23.42 -2.57 -5.21
N LEU A 407 -22.88 -1.36 -5.37
CA LEU A 407 -21.81 -1.06 -6.30
C LEU A 407 -20.51 -0.89 -5.51
N MET A 408 -19.57 -1.81 -5.71
CA MET A 408 -18.27 -1.85 -5.06
C MET A 408 -17.20 -1.40 -6.05
N THR A 409 -16.56 -0.27 -5.77
CA THR A 409 -15.51 0.34 -6.59
C THR A 409 -14.16 0.15 -5.92
N PHE A 410 -13.26 -0.61 -6.54
CA PHE A 410 -11.92 -0.87 -6.01
C PHE A 410 -10.98 0.26 -6.44
N LEU A 411 -10.48 1.03 -5.48
CA LEU A 411 -9.66 2.22 -5.73
C LEU A 411 -8.16 1.94 -5.69
N SER A 412 -7.75 0.85 -5.04
CA SER A 412 -6.34 0.46 -4.92
C SER A 412 -6.02 -0.87 -5.60
N LEU A 413 -6.97 -1.81 -5.66
CA LEU A 413 -6.76 -3.09 -6.33
C LEU A 413 -6.73 -2.90 -7.86
N GLY A 414 -5.77 -3.55 -8.52
CA GLY A 414 -5.71 -3.62 -9.98
C GLY A 414 -6.88 -4.43 -10.59
N PRO A 415 -6.91 -4.59 -11.92
CA PRO A 415 -7.93 -5.39 -12.58
C PRO A 415 -7.91 -6.83 -12.09
N THR A 416 -9.09 -7.39 -11.81
CA THR A 416 -9.20 -8.80 -11.37
C THR A 416 -9.20 -9.76 -12.57
N THR A 417 -8.59 -10.92 -12.39
CA THR A 417 -8.46 -11.95 -13.45
C THR A 417 -9.34 -13.16 -13.17
N CYS A 418 -10.63 -12.91 -12.88
CA CYS A 418 -11.59 -13.96 -12.58
C CYS A 418 -11.65 -15.01 -13.71
N PRO A 419 -11.65 -16.32 -13.38
CA PRO A 419 -11.98 -16.88 -12.06
C PRO A 419 -10.80 -17.00 -11.08
N HIS A 420 -9.58 -16.64 -11.49
CA HIS A 420 -8.33 -16.74 -10.71
C HIS A 420 -8.06 -15.50 -9.84
N SER A 421 -7.31 -15.67 -8.74
CA SER A 421 -6.93 -14.57 -7.85
C SER A 421 -6.05 -13.51 -8.53
N PRO A 422 -6.17 -12.22 -8.16
CA PRO A 422 -7.18 -11.66 -7.28
C PRO A 422 -8.53 -11.59 -8.01
N CYS A 423 -9.58 -12.19 -7.45
CA CYS A 423 -10.93 -12.19 -8.03
C CYS A 423 -11.96 -12.05 -6.92
N LEU A 424 -12.92 -11.14 -7.03
CA LEU A 424 -13.99 -11.05 -6.04
C LEU A 424 -14.91 -12.27 -6.14
N ARG A 425 -15.05 -13.02 -5.03
CA ARG A 425 -15.95 -14.18 -4.93
C ARG A 425 -17.05 -13.91 -3.93
N LEU A 426 -18.23 -14.42 -4.26
CA LEU A 426 -19.45 -14.35 -3.46
C LEU A 426 -19.85 -15.76 -3.04
N ASP A 427 -20.13 -15.94 -1.75
CA ASP A 427 -20.70 -17.17 -1.18
C ASP A 427 -21.95 -16.80 -0.35
N PRO A 428 -23.16 -16.97 -0.90
CA PRO A 428 -24.38 -16.51 -0.26
C PRO A 428 -24.98 -17.55 0.69
N HIS A 429 -25.34 -17.12 1.90
CA HIS A 429 -26.05 -17.89 2.92
C HIS A 429 -27.37 -17.19 3.27
N LEU A 430 -28.25 -17.10 2.27
CA LEU A 430 -29.52 -16.38 2.38
C LEU A 430 -30.60 -17.22 3.05
N VAL A 431 -31.30 -16.59 4.00
CA VAL A 431 -32.50 -17.13 4.63
C VAL A 431 -33.66 -16.16 4.44
N ASN A 432 -34.88 -16.64 4.66
CA ASN A 432 -36.03 -15.75 4.70
C ASN A 432 -36.11 -15.03 6.06
N GLU A 433 -37.07 -14.11 6.19
CA GLU A 433 -37.31 -13.37 7.43
C GLU A 433 -37.62 -14.25 8.66
N TYR A 434 -37.96 -15.52 8.44
CA TYR A 434 -38.22 -16.52 9.49
C TYR A 434 -37.02 -17.44 9.76
N ALA A 435 -35.82 -17.08 9.25
CA ALA A 435 -34.57 -17.82 9.39
C ALA A 435 -34.57 -19.23 8.76
N ALA A 436 -35.47 -19.52 7.82
CA ALA A 436 -35.44 -20.76 7.03
C ALA A 436 -34.69 -20.54 5.71
N ALA A 437 -34.05 -21.60 5.19
CA ALA A 437 -33.35 -21.56 3.92
C ALA A 437 -34.24 -21.01 2.79
N CYS A 438 -33.80 -19.94 2.14
CA CYS A 438 -34.60 -19.25 1.14
C CYS A 438 -34.25 -19.73 -0.28
N ILE A 439 -34.95 -20.76 -0.75
CA ILE A 439 -34.75 -21.32 -2.10
C ILE A 439 -35.12 -20.36 -3.24
N THR A 440 -35.93 -19.34 -2.94
CA THR A 440 -36.36 -18.31 -3.90
C THR A 440 -35.48 -17.05 -3.85
N CYS A 441 -34.57 -16.96 -2.87
CA CYS A 441 -33.60 -15.89 -2.75
C CYS A 441 -32.35 -16.20 -3.59
N SER A 442 -31.78 -15.18 -4.21
CA SER A 442 -30.51 -15.29 -4.92
C SER A 442 -29.63 -14.09 -4.64
N ALA A 443 -28.31 -14.31 -4.72
CA ALA A 443 -27.33 -13.24 -4.78
C ALA A 443 -26.44 -13.47 -6.01
N ALA A 444 -26.27 -12.41 -6.82
CA ALA A 444 -25.49 -12.47 -8.04
C ALA A 444 -24.45 -11.36 -8.05
N LEU A 445 -23.23 -11.71 -8.45
CA LEU A 445 -22.10 -10.79 -8.56
C LEU A 445 -21.73 -10.62 -10.04
N VAL A 446 -21.73 -9.38 -10.53
CA VAL A 446 -21.43 -9.05 -11.93
C VAL A 446 -20.38 -7.95 -12.00
N ARG A 447 -19.34 -8.15 -12.83
CA ARG A 447 -18.37 -7.10 -13.13
C ARG A 447 -18.99 -6.14 -14.14
N VAL A 448 -19.38 -4.95 -13.69
CA VAL A 448 -20.04 -3.94 -14.53
C VAL A 448 -19.05 -3.00 -15.21
N ARG A 449 -17.82 -2.88 -14.67
CA ARG A 449 -16.72 -2.18 -15.33
C ARG A 449 -15.39 -2.85 -14.99
N ALA A 450 -14.59 -3.17 -16.00
CA ALA A 450 -13.23 -3.70 -15.81
C ALA A 450 -12.27 -2.60 -15.32
N GLY A 451 -11.29 -3.00 -14.50
CA GLY A 451 -10.19 -2.10 -14.12
C GLY A 451 -9.19 -1.88 -15.25
N VAL A 452 -8.54 -0.72 -15.27
CA VAL A 452 -7.40 -0.41 -16.16
C VAL A 452 -6.28 0.20 -15.33
N LEU A 453 -5.08 -0.34 -15.45
CA LEU A 453 -3.90 0.19 -14.78
C LEU A 453 -3.37 1.44 -15.49
N PRO A 454 -2.83 2.42 -14.74
CA PRO A 454 -2.30 3.64 -15.33
C PRO A 454 -0.99 3.42 -16.07
N ASP A 455 -0.69 4.30 -17.02
CA ASP A 455 0.62 4.38 -17.67
C ASP A 455 1.41 5.62 -17.17
N PHE A 456 2.70 5.38 -16.95
CA PHE A 456 3.69 6.38 -16.52
C PHE A 456 4.74 6.67 -17.60
N SER A 457 4.51 6.26 -18.85
CA SER A 457 5.37 6.62 -19.99
C SER A 457 5.41 8.13 -20.22
N ARG A 458 4.32 8.83 -19.86
CA ARG A 458 4.22 10.29 -19.87
C ARG A 458 3.97 10.85 -18.48
N LEU A 459 4.99 11.51 -17.92
CA LEU A 459 4.92 12.15 -16.62
C LEU A 459 4.46 13.62 -16.74
N LEU A 460 3.67 14.06 -15.77
CA LEU A 460 3.44 15.49 -15.47
C LEU A 460 4.62 16.09 -14.71
N GLY A 461 5.24 15.31 -13.84
CA GLY A 461 6.40 15.72 -13.06
C GLY A 461 7.08 14.54 -12.38
N SER A 462 8.35 14.74 -12.01
CA SER A 462 9.12 13.80 -11.21
C SER A 462 9.89 14.58 -10.15
N THR A 463 9.88 14.11 -8.92
CA THR A 463 10.49 14.78 -7.77
C THR A 463 11.34 13.79 -6.99
N GLU A 464 12.61 14.13 -6.76
CA GLU A 464 13.50 13.35 -5.90
C GLU A 464 13.56 13.97 -4.50
N ILE A 465 13.42 13.13 -3.48
CA ILE A 465 13.59 13.48 -2.06
C ILE A 465 14.68 12.61 -1.45
N GLY A 466 15.43 13.18 -0.50
CA GLY A 466 16.58 12.53 0.11
C GLY A 466 17.12 13.39 1.26
N GLY A 467 18.44 13.59 1.32
CA GLY A 467 19.06 14.44 2.34
C GLY A 467 19.36 13.72 3.64
N ALA A 468 19.67 12.41 3.57
CA ALA A 468 20.18 11.68 4.71
C ALA A 468 21.53 12.27 5.17
N VAL A 469 21.68 12.44 6.48
CA VAL A 469 22.94 12.83 7.14
C VAL A 469 23.40 11.63 7.93
N LEU A 470 24.65 11.20 7.73
CA LEU A 470 25.22 10.07 8.44
C LEU A 470 25.52 10.46 9.89
N GLU A 471 25.13 9.58 10.82
CA GLU A 471 25.49 9.68 12.22
C GLU A 471 27.01 9.51 12.39
N VAL A 472 27.62 10.36 13.22
CA VAL A 472 29.02 10.23 13.64
C VAL A 472 29.12 10.24 15.15
N GLN A 473 29.70 9.17 15.69
CA GLN A 473 29.99 9.05 17.12
C GLN A 473 31.50 8.95 17.35
N SER A 474 31.98 9.58 18.41
CA SER A 474 33.36 9.50 18.84
C SER A 474 33.52 8.51 19.98
N ILE A 475 34.57 7.70 19.92
CA ILE A 475 35.03 6.86 21.03
C ILE A 475 36.40 7.39 21.43
N VAL A 476 36.54 7.84 22.66
CA VAL A 476 37.80 8.38 23.18
C VAL A 476 38.29 7.48 24.30
N VAL A 477 39.49 6.93 24.13
CA VAL A 477 40.23 6.24 25.19
C VAL A 477 41.37 7.14 25.63
N SER A 478 41.50 7.35 26.93
CA SER A 478 42.49 8.27 27.52
C SER A 478 43.15 7.67 28.75
N GLY A 479 44.35 8.15 29.07
CA GLY A 479 45.08 7.85 30.31
C GLY A 479 45.80 9.12 30.81
N ALA A 480 46.44 9.04 31.97
CA ALA A 480 47.17 10.18 32.53
C ALA A 480 48.31 10.70 31.63
N SER A 481 48.60 12.00 31.70
CA SER A 481 49.75 12.66 31.05
C SER A 481 51.07 12.08 31.56
N PRO A 482 52.12 11.91 30.74
CA PRO A 482 53.39 11.26 31.11
C PRO A 482 54.26 12.02 32.13
N ASP A 483 53.74 13.04 32.82
CA ASP A 483 54.53 13.95 33.68
C ASP A 483 54.77 13.43 35.12
N VAL A 484 54.32 12.21 35.48
CA VAL A 484 54.59 11.53 36.77
C VAL A 484 54.77 10.02 36.52
N ALA A 485 55.30 9.24 37.48
CA ALA A 485 55.39 7.78 37.42
C ALA A 485 53.99 7.14 37.19
N VAL A 486 53.62 7.00 35.92
CA VAL A 486 52.29 6.62 35.45
C VAL A 486 52.40 5.23 34.80
N VAL A 487 51.47 4.34 35.16
CA VAL A 487 51.32 3.06 34.46
C VAL A 487 50.85 3.37 33.04
N PRO A 488 51.57 2.96 31.98
CA PRO A 488 51.18 3.24 30.60
C PRO A 488 49.78 2.72 30.29
N LEU A 489 49.06 3.45 29.43
CA LEU A 489 47.75 3.02 28.94
C LEU A 489 47.87 1.69 28.19
N GLY A 490 47.00 0.75 28.53
CA GLY A 490 47.00 -0.61 28.01
C GLY A 490 45.67 -1.32 28.21
N GLY A 491 45.63 -2.61 27.89
CA GLY A 491 44.46 -3.46 28.11
C GLY A 491 43.39 -3.34 27.01
N TYR A 492 42.16 -3.64 27.39
CA TYR A 492 41.03 -3.80 26.48
C TYR A 492 39.78 -3.10 27.01
N PHE A 493 38.80 -2.90 26.15
CA PHE A 493 37.47 -2.44 26.52
C PHE A 493 36.45 -3.11 25.60
N TYR A 494 35.21 -3.21 26.08
CA TYR A 494 34.11 -3.69 25.26
C TYR A 494 33.36 -2.53 24.63
N ILE A 495 32.91 -2.70 23.39
CA ILE A 495 31.94 -1.82 22.73
C ILE A 495 30.70 -2.65 22.40
N ASP A 496 29.53 -2.13 22.73
CA ASP A 496 28.24 -2.71 22.36
C ASP A 496 27.32 -1.67 21.71
N PHE A 497 26.32 -2.13 20.97
CA PHE A 497 25.38 -1.27 20.24
C PHE A 497 23.98 -1.86 20.22
N GLN A 498 23.05 -1.14 20.85
CA GLN A 498 21.66 -1.56 21.05
C GLN A 498 21.51 -2.90 21.79
N SER A 499 20.35 -3.11 22.41
CA SER A 499 20.07 -4.38 23.08
C SER A 499 19.71 -5.47 22.07
N TYR A 500 20.34 -6.64 22.20
CA TYR A 500 19.97 -7.83 21.43
C TYR A 500 20.10 -9.10 22.28
N TYR A 501 19.33 -10.12 21.92
CA TYR A 501 19.36 -11.42 22.57
C TYR A 501 20.46 -12.30 21.97
N GLN A 502 21.33 -12.81 22.84
CA GLN A 502 22.31 -13.84 22.55
C GLN A 502 22.46 -14.76 23.77
N SER A 503 22.67 -16.05 23.53
CA SER A 503 22.99 -17.02 24.58
C SER A 503 24.33 -17.71 24.28
N PRO A 504 25.35 -17.58 25.16
CA PRO A 504 25.36 -16.73 26.37
C PRO A 504 25.24 -15.23 26.05
N ALA A 505 24.87 -14.42 27.04
CA ALA A 505 24.69 -12.98 26.87
C ALA A 505 25.98 -12.33 26.35
N SER A 506 25.83 -11.45 25.36
CA SER A 506 26.94 -10.70 24.79
C SER A 506 27.39 -9.58 25.74
N THR A 507 28.69 -9.30 25.77
CA THR A 507 29.23 -8.04 26.34
C THR A 507 29.62 -7.07 25.22
N GLY A 508 29.25 -7.38 23.98
CA GLY A 508 29.70 -6.67 22.78
C GLY A 508 31.05 -7.18 22.27
N VAL A 509 31.77 -6.33 21.54
CA VAL A 509 33.04 -6.65 20.89
C VAL A 509 34.24 -6.15 21.71
N LEU A 510 35.26 -7.00 21.82
CA LEU A 510 36.48 -6.69 22.58
C LEU A 510 37.48 -5.91 21.70
N VAL A 511 37.78 -4.68 22.10
CA VAL A 511 38.69 -3.76 21.41
C VAL A 511 39.92 -3.52 22.29
N LYS A 512 41.11 -3.58 21.69
CA LYS A 512 42.37 -3.23 22.37
C LYS A 512 42.51 -1.71 22.37
N PHE A 513 43.12 -1.16 23.41
CA PHE A 513 43.28 0.30 23.57
C PHE A 513 43.97 1.02 22.39
N ASP A 514 44.73 0.32 21.55
CA ASP A 514 45.50 0.84 20.41
C ASP A 514 45.11 0.22 19.05
N ASP A 515 43.95 -0.45 18.97
CA ASP A 515 43.46 -1.08 17.73
C ASP A 515 43.41 -0.09 16.56
N THR A 516 43.73 -0.57 15.34
CA THR A 516 43.66 0.25 14.14
C THR A 516 42.22 0.60 13.77
N ALA A 517 42.03 1.63 12.93
CA ALA A 517 40.70 1.97 12.45
C ALA A 517 40.03 0.82 11.70
N ASP A 518 40.80 0.05 10.93
CA ASP A 518 40.32 -1.14 10.19
C ASP A 518 39.93 -2.28 11.15
N ASP A 519 40.68 -2.48 12.25
CA ASP A 519 40.35 -3.48 13.28
C ASP A 519 39.05 -3.10 14.00
N VAL A 520 38.89 -1.83 14.40
CA VAL A 520 37.67 -1.34 15.04
C VAL A 520 36.49 -1.43 14.08
N THR A 521 36.68 -1.09 12.80
CA THR A 521 35.64 -1.27 11.75
C THR A 521 35.17 -2.72 11.71
N THR A 522 36.09 -3.68 11.55
CA THR A 522 35.76 -5.10 11.45
C THR A 522 35.06 -5.62 12.71
N LYS A 523 35.52 -5.17 13.89
CA LYS A 523 34.91 -5.55 15.17
C LYS A 523 33.49 -4.99 15.29
N LEU A 524 33.28 -3.70 15.03
CA LEU A 524 31.94 -3.12 15.08
C LEU A 524 30.96 -3.78 14.10
N GLN A 525 31.39 -4.06 12.86
CA GLN A 525 30.56 -4.75 11.86
C GLN A 525 30.23 -6.21 12.20
N SER A 526 30.89 -6.79 13.22
CA SER A 526 30.55 -8.12 13.72
C SER A 526 29.34 -8.12 14.66
N LEU A 527 28.95 -6.94 15.19
CA LEU A 527 27.73 -6.79 15.99
C LEU A 527 26.48 -6.94 15.11
N PRO A 528 25.48 -7.76 15.49
CA PRO A 528 24.29 -8.01 14.67
C PRO A 528 23.46 -6.77 14.32
N THR A 529 23.52 -5.76 15.16
CA THR A 529 22.75 -4.50 15.10
C THR A 529 23.48 -3.39 14.32
N ILE A 530 24.74 -3.60 13.96
CA ILE A 530 25.54 -2.68 13.15
C ILE A 530 25.63 -3.20 11.71
N GLY A 531 25.40 -2.32 10.75
CA GLY A 531 25.67 -2.59 9.34
C GLY A 531 27.07 -2.13 8.93
N THR A 532 27.16 -1.34 7.86
CA THR A 532 28.40 -0.77 7.37
C THR A 532 28.78 0.47 8.17
N VAL A 533 30.03 0.54 8.63
CA VAL A 533 30.61 1.71 9.30
C VAL A 533 31.94 2.09 8.65
N THR A 534 32.30 3.37 8.72
CA THR A 534 33.65 3.84 8.41
C THR A 534 34.26 4.42 9.67
N VAL A 535 35.44 3.95 10.05
CA VAL A 535 36.14 4.42 11.24
C VAL A 535 37.40 5.18 10.82
N THR A 536 37.65 6.32 11.46
CA THR A 536 38.95 7.00 11.40
C THR A 536 39.53 7.09 12.79
N ARG A 537 40.87 7.04 12.92
CA ARG A 537 41.56 7.09 14.21
C ARG A 537 42.55 8.25 14.25
N THR A 538 42.54 9.01 15.34
CA THR A 538 43.51 10.06 15.65
C THR A 538 44.17 9.79 17.00
N VAL A 539 45.42 10.24 17.16
CA VAL A 539 46.14 10.16 18.44
C VAL A 539 45.75 11.36 19.30
N LEU A 540 45.40 11.12 20.56
CA LEU A 540 44.99 12.17 21.50
C LEU A 540 45.79 12.02 22.81
N GLY A 541 46.93 12.74 22.90
CA GLY A 541 47.84 12.63 24.05
C GLY A 541 48.42 11.22 24.17
N THR A 542 48.15 10.56 25.29
CA THR A 542 48.54 9.16 25.56
C THR A 542 47.53 8.13 25.07
N GLY A 543 46.39 8.56 24.53
CA GLY A 543 45.31 7.70 24.06
C GLY A 543 44.92 7.92 22.60
N PHE A 544 43.72 7.46 22.24
CA PHE A 544 43.23 7.47 20.87
C PHE A 544 41.77 7.91 20.82
N GLN A 545 41.40 8.56 19.72
CA GLN A 545 40.03 8.84 19.35
C GLN A 545 39.69 8.09 18.06
N TRP A 546 38.58 7.38 18.07
CA TRP A 546 37.96 6.83 16.87
C TRP A 546 36.69 7.62 16.54
N LEU A 547 36.57 8.08 15.30
CA LEU A 547 35.31 8.61 14.76
C LEU A 547 34.65 7.51 13.95
N VAL A 548 33.52 7.02 14.45
CA VAL A 548 32.69 5.99 13.83
C VAL A 548 31.57 6.68 13.07
N THR A 549 31.59 6.56 11.74
CA THR A 549 30.51 7.02 10.86
C THR A 549 29.63 5.83 10.51
N PHE A 550 28.34 5.90 10.86
CA PHE A 550 27.37 4.87 10.47
C PHE A 550 26.95 5.08 9.01
N VAL A 551 27.35 4.17 8.13
CA VAL A 551 27.12 4.30 6.68
C VAL A 551 25.79 3.71 6.27
N SER A 552 25.33 2.62 6.89
CA SER A 552 24.08 1.95 6.50
C SER A 552 22.95 2.03 7.54
N ASN A 553 23.27 2.20 8.82
CA ASN A 553 22.29 2.49 9.86
C ASN A 553 21.79 3.94 9.67
N MET A 554 20.69 4.11 8.94
CA MET A 554 20.14 5.42 8.59
C MET A 554 19.36 6.06 9.75
N GLY A 555 19.47 7.39 9.84
CA GLY A 555 18.81 8.17 10.88
C GLY A 555 19.65 8.33 12.13
N ASP A 556 19.05 8.98 13.13
CA ASP A 556 19.60 9.18 14.47
C ASP A 556 19.83 7.82 15.15
N GLN A 557 21.04 7.56 15.62
CA GLN A 557 21.38 6.28 16.25
C GLN A 557 21.60 6.45 17.77
N PRO A 558 21.24 5.46 18.59
CA PRO A 558 21.65 5.43 19.99
C PRO A 558 23.18 5.51 20.15
N LEU A 559 23.67 6.05 21.26
CA LEU A 559 25.10 6.06 21.55
C LEU A 559 25.64 4.63 21.72
N LEU A 560 26.83 4.38 21.19
CA LEU A 560 27.61 3.18 21.50
C LEU A 560 27.84 3.08 23.01
N THR A 561 27.70 1.88 23.55
CA THR A 561 27.96 1.62 24.97
C THR A 561 29.37 1.05 25.11
N VAL A 562 30.13 1.56 26.10
CA VAL A 562 31.50 1.13 26.34
C VAL A 562 31.69 0.64 27.77
N ASN A 563 32.49 -0.41 27.93
CA ASN A 563 32.91 -0.90 29.25
C ASN A 563 34.44 -0.98 29.31
N GLY A 564 35.05 -0.03 30.02
CA GLY A 564 36.49 0.09 30.21
C GLY A 564 37.08 -0.70 31.36
N GLY A 565 36.34 -1.63 32.00
CA GLY A 565 36.81 -2.35 33.19
C GLY A 565 38.06 -3.21 33.01
N LEU A 566 38.48 -3.46 31.76
CA LEU A 566 39.71 -4.19 31.40
C LEU A 566 40.84 -3.25 30.91
N LEU A 567 40.65 -1.93 31.00
CA LEU A 567 41.70 -0.96 30.71
C LEU A 567 42.71 -0.93 31.86
N ILE A 568 43.97 -0.74 31.50
CA ILE A 568 45.09 -0.66 32.44
C ILE A 568 45.76 0.70 32.22
N GLY A 569 46.20 1.31 33.31
CA GLY A 569 46.88 2.61 33.27
C GLY A 569 46.34 3.55 34.33
N THR A 570 47.14 4.55 34.69
CA THR A 570 46.69 5.57 35.64
C THR A 570 45.63 6.46 34.97
N ASN A 571 44.45 6.60 35.60
CA ASN A 571 43.28 7.31 35.06
C ASN A 571 42.84 6.82 33.67
N ALA A 572 42.98 5.52 33.39
CA ALA A 572 42.51 4.95 32.13
C ALA A 572 40.97 5.02 32.07
N ALA A 573 40.44 5.62 31.01
CA ALA A 573 39.01 5.80 30.80
C ALA A 573 38.64 5.68 29.32
N VAL A 574 37.40 5.25 29.07
CA VAL A 574 36.78 5.25 27.74
C VAL A 574 35.44 5.96 27.80
N ALA A 575 35.16 6.80 26.81
CA ALA A 575 33.90 7.54 26.69
C ALA A 575 33.42 7.57 25.25
N VAL A 576 32.10 7.70 25.07
CA VAL A 576 31.45 7.88 23.78
C VAL A 576 30.69 9.20 23.77
N ALA A 577 30.75 9.93 22.67
CA ALA A 577 29.95 11.14 22.46
C ALA A 577 29.46 11.24 21.01
N GLU A 578 28.24 11.73 20.82
CA GLU A 578 27.69 12.11 19.51
C GLU A 578 28.45 13.34 18.99
N VAL A 579 28.95 13.25 17.75
CA VAL A 579 29.64 14.36 17.06
C VAL A 579 28.72 14.99 16.03
N THR A 580 28.02 14.16 15.26
CA THR A 580 27.05 14.57 14.25
C THR A 580 25.82 13.70 14.38
N LYS A 581 24.68 14.34 14.65
CA LYS A 581 23.37 13.69 14.70
C LYS A 581 22.94 13.21 13.31
N GLY A 582 22.58 11.94 13.22
CA GLY A 582 22.07 11.30 12.01
C GLY A 582 20.67 11.77 11.66
N VAL A 583 20.41 11.93 10.36
CA VAL A 583 19.09 12.31 9.84
C VAL A 583 18.72 11.32 8.75
N ALA A 584 17.54 10.71 8.88
CA ALA A 584 17.02 9.78 7.88
C ALA A 584 16.67 10.52 6.58
N PRO A 585 16.65 9.83 5.42
CA PRO A 585 16.17 10.47 4.21
C PRO A 585 14.74 10.95 4.37
N GLN A 586 14.43 12.11 3.77
CA GLN A 586 13.06 12.62 3.72
C GLN A 586 12.16 11.58 3.05
N PHE A 587 10.99 11.35 3.65
CA PHE A 587 9.97 10.45 3.12
C PHE A 587 8.72 11.19 2.62
N GLU A 588 8.74 12.53 2.64
CA GLU A 588 7.63 13.38 2.26
C GLU A 588 8.03 14.40 1.19
N ALA A 589 7.12 14.68 0.25
CA ALA A 589 7.21 15.76 -0.71
C ALA A 589 5.88 16.51 -0.85
N VAL A 590 5.96 17.82 -1.11
CA VAL A 590 4.81 18.62 -1.59
C VAL A 590 5.03 18.93 -3.06
N LEU A 591 4.21 18.34 -3.91
CA LEU A 591 4.23 18.49 -5.35
C LEU A 591 3.34 19.68 -5.74
N ALA A 592 3.84 20.61 -6.53
CA ALA A 592 3.14 21.84 -6.91
C ALA A 592 2.93 21.95 -8.42
N GLY A 593 2.09 22.91 -8.85
CA GLY A 593 1.81 23.17 -10.27
C GLY A 593 0.92 22.10 -10.92
N LEU A 594 0.12 21.40 -10.12
CA LEU A 594 -0.71 20.29 -10.59
C LEU A 594 -2.10 20.78 -11.04
N PRO A 595 -2.71 20.15 -12.07
CA PRO A 595 -4.03 20.53 -12.56
C PRO A 595 -5.15 20.14 -11.58
N SER A 596 -6.00 21.10 -11.21
CA SER A 596 -7.02 20.95 -10.15
C SER A 596 -8.19 20.03 -10.50
N SER A 597 -8.51 19.88 -11.80
CA SER A 597 -9.70 19.15 -12.27
C SER A 597 -9.42 17.76 -12.84
N THR A 598 -8.15 17.32 -12.86
CA THR A 598 -7.76 16.07 -13.51
C THR A 598 -7.36 15.03 -12.48
N SER A 599 -7.67 13.76 -12.75
CA SER A 599 -7.25 12.66 -11.91
C SER A 599 -5.75 12.43 -12.04
N LEU A 600 -5.04 12.50 -10.93
CA LEU A 600 -3.59 12.29 -10.86
C LEU A 600 -3.29 10.87 -10.41
N ILE A 601 -2.22 10.30 -10.94
CA ILE A 601 -1.72 8.99 -10.59
C ILE A 601 -0.27 9.16 -10.11
N ILE A 602 0.09 8.53 -8.99
CA ILE A 602 1.40 8.66 -8.37
C ILE A 602 2.02 7.28 -8.13
N ARG A 603 3.33 7.19 -8.39
CA ARG A 603 4.17 6.08 -7.95
C ARG A 603 5.45 6.61 -7.31
N ALA A 604 6.11 5.78 -6.53
CA ALA A 604 7.41 6.10 -5.97
C ALA A 604 8.39 4.95 -6.06
N PHE A 605 9.66 5.28 -6.07
CA PHE A 605 10.80 4.38 -6.10
C PHE A 605 11.70 4.68 -4.91
N ALA A 606 12.23 3.64 -4.25
CA ALA A 606 13.32 3.80 -3.30
C ALA A 606 14.67 3.85 -4.05
N LYS A 607 15.61 4.65 -3.55
CA LYS A 607 16.95 4.86 -4.14
C LYS A 607 18.04 4.52 -3.14
N ASN A 608 19.09 3.87 -3.61
CA ASN A 608 20.37 3.71 -2.90
C ASN A 608 21.54 4.00 -3.86
N ALA A 609 22.76 3.61 -3.49
CA ALA A 609 23.94 3.84 -4.33
C ALA A 609 23.94 3.01 -5.62
N LYS A 610 23.19 1.89 -5.67
CA LYS A 610 23.05 1.04 -6.86
C LYS A 610 22.01 1.55 -7.86
N GLY A 611 21.07 2.38 -7.40
CA GLY A 611 20.07 3.01 -8.26
C GLY A 611 18.67 2.94 -7.68
N TYR A 612 17.67 2.87 -8.56
CA TYR A 612 16.27 2.79 -8.20
C TYR A 612 15.80 1.34 -8.13
N GLY A 613 15.10 1.01 -7.05
CA GLY A 613 14.36 -0.26 -6.92
C GLY A 613 13.13 -0.29 -7.82
N ALA A 614 12.31 -1.33 -7.67
CA ALA A 614 10.99 -1.37 -8.30
C ALA A 614 10.03 -0.34 -7.68
N SER A 615 9.07 0.15 -8.46
CA SER A 615 8.11 1.15 -8.00
C SER A 615 6.98 0.57 -7.18
N SER A 616 6.35 1.45 -6.38
CA SER A 616 5.17 1.14 -5.56
C SER A 616 4.00 0.51 -6.32
N ASP A 617 3.89 0.72 -7.64
CA ASP A 617 2.84 0.16 -8.48
C ASP A 617 2.85 -1.37 -8.51
N THR A 618 4.00 -2.02 -8.35
CA THR A 618 4.08 -3.48 -8.27
C THR A 618 3.39 -4.03 -7.01
N MET A 619 3.28 -3.22 -5.96
CA MET A 619 2.54 -3.58 -4.74
C MET A 619 1.08 -3.15 -4.85
N GLN A 620 0.84 -1.92 -5.32
CA GLN A 620 -0.50 -1.34 -5.47
C GLN A 620 -1.41 -2.23 -6.32
N GLN A 621 -0.91 -2.82 -7.41
CA GLN A 621 -1.69 -3.69 -8.31
C GLN A 621 -2.31 -4.90 -7.60
N TYR A 622 -1.71 -5.38 -6.51
CA TYR A 622 -2.24 -6.48 -5.70
C TYR A 622 -3.03 -6.00 -4.47
N GLY A 623 -3.47 -4.73 -4.47
CA GLY A 623 -4.10 -4.08 -3.32
C GLY A 623 -3.20 -4.02 -2.08
N ARG A 624 -1.88 -4.21 -2.28
CA ARG A 624 -0.87 -4.09 -1.22
C ARG A 624 -0.27 -2.68 -1.29
N GLY A 625 -0.56 -1.86 -0.30
CA GLY A 625 -0.02 -0.51 -0.27
C GLY A 625 -0.69 0.48 -1.24
N ALA A 626 -0.53 1.74 -0.86
CA ALA A 626 -1.14 2.98 -1.30
C ALA A 626 -2.62 3.22 -0.96
N SER A 627 -2.86 4.45 -0.49
CA SER A 627 -4.11 5.16 -0.75
C SER A 627 -4.38 5.21 -2.26
N SER A 628 -5.65 5.39 -2.66
CA SER A 628 -6.17 5.18 -4.03
C SER A 628 -5.17 5.43 -5.18
N LEU A 629 -5.13 4.49 -6.14
CA LEU A 629 -4.29 4.53 -7.35
C LEU A 629 -4.50 5.78 -8.22
N ALA A 630 -5.60 6.48 -8.02
CA ALA A 630 -5.77 7.84 -8.49
C ALA A 630 -6.30 8.74 -7.39
N THR A 631 -5.84 9.99 -7.39
CA THR A 631 -6.33 11.03 -6.49
C THR A 631 -6.84 12.23 -7.29
N LYS A 632 -7.73 13.01 -6.68
CA LYS A 632 -8.11 14.33 -7.17
C LYS A 632 -7.68 15.36 -6.14
N LEU A 633 -7.29 16.55 -6.60
CA LEU A 633 -6.90 17.66 -5.72
C LEU A 633 -8.08 18.34 -5.02
N LEU A 634 -9.26 17.73 -5.07
CA LEU A 634 -10.50 18.23 -4.48
C LEU A 634 -10.68 17.51 -3.15
N ASP A 635 -10.75 18.27 -2.07
CA ASP A 635 -11.11 17.74 -0.76
C ASP A 635 -12.58 18.05 -0.44
N THR A 636 -13.11 17.46 0.63
CA THR A 636 -14.46 17.78 1.11
C THR A 636 -14.60 19.27 1.40
N PRO A 637 -15.76 19.89 1.08
CA PRO A 637 -15.99 21.30 1.35
C PRO A 637 -15.69 21.67 2.81
N ALA A 638 -15.14 22.86 3.03
CA ALA A 638 -14.87 23.33 4.36
C ALA A 638 -16.18 23.59 5.12
N ALA A 639 -16.12 23.55 6.46
CA ALA A 639 -17.29 23.78 7.29
C ALA A 639 -17.94 25.14 6.96
N PRO A 640 -19.27 25.19 6.74
CA PRO A 640 -19.97 26.45 6.50
C PRO A 640 -19.92 27.32 7.76
N SER A 641 -19.79 28.63 7.59
CA SER A 641 -19.81 29.58 8.70
C SER A 641 -21.25 29.96 9.03
N ILE A 642 -21.70 29.75 10.26
CA ILE A 642 -23.03 30.22 10.69
C ILE A 642 -22.99 31.75 10.76
N SER A 643 -23.80 32.40 9.92
CA SER A 643 -23.87 33.86 9.84
C SER A 643 -24.85 34.41 10.89
N LYS A 644 -26.00 33.76 11.08
CA LYS A 644 -27.04 34.20 12.01
C LYS A 644 -27.93 33.03 12.44
N ILE A 645 -28.37 33.06 13.69
CA ILE A 645 -29.44 32.22 14.23
C ILE A 645 -30.52 33.15 14.77
N TRP A 646 -31.79 32.86 14.51
CA TRP A 646 -32.91 33.65 15.05
C TRP A 646 -34.11 32.75 15.38
N PRO A 647 -34.92 33.11 16.39
CA PRO A 647 -36.16 32.40 16.69
C PRO A 647 -37.18 32.65 15.57
N VAL A 648 -37.80 31.58 15.08
CA VAL A 648 -38.92 31.65 14.13
C VAL A 648 -40.25 31.42 14.85
N SER A 649 -40.27 30.49 15.81
CA SER A 649 -41.41 30.25 16.70
C SER A 649 -40.93 29.63 18.03
N PHE A 650 -41.86 29.21 18.88
CA PHE A 650 -41.53 28.48 20.12
C PHE A 650 -40.89 27.10 19.89
N SER A 651 -40.94 26.56 18.66
CA SER A 651 -40.40 25.25 18.30
C SER A 651 -39.55 25.28 17.02
N GLN A 652 -39.24 26.46 16.49
CA GLN A 652 -38.50 26.60 15.23
C GLN A 652 -37.40 27.66 15.35
N LEU A 653 -36.23 27.31 14.82
CA LEU A 653 -35.09 28.20 14.66
C LEU A 653 -34.80 28.42 13.18
N GLY A 654 -34.54 29.66 12.82
CA GLY A 654 -33.99 30.04 11.54
C GLY A 654 -32.47 30.13 11.65
N ILE A 655 -31.77 29.61 10.65
CA ILE A 655 -30.31 29.67 10.55
C ILE A 655 -29.95 30.16 9.16
N SER A 656 -29.01 31.10 9.07
CA SER A 656 -28.29 31.43 7.85
C SER A 656 -26.82 31.10 8.01
N PHE A 657 -26.20 30.62 6.94
CA PHE A 657 -24.80 30.24 6.91
C PHE A 657 -24.19 30.55 5.54
N THR A 658 -22.88 30.77 5.54
CA THR A 658 -22.09 31.01 4.33
C THR A 658 -21.41 29.70 3.94
N PRO A 659 -21.69 29.14 2.74
CA PRO A 659 -20.97 27.99 2.21
C PRO A 659 -19.47 28.30 2.07
N SER A 660 -18.61 27.29 2.19
CA SER A 660 -17.18 27.41 1.93
C SER A 660 -16.68 26.26 1.05
N ASP A 661 -16.25 26.62 -0.16
CA ASP A 661 -15.63 25.71 -1.14
C ASP A 661 -14.11 25.83 -1.15
N ALA A 662 -13.51 26.50 -0.16
CA ALA A 662 -12.06 26.75 -0.09
C ALA A 662 -11.19 25.48 -0.14
N ALA A 663 -11.77 24.32 0.19
CA ALA A 663 -11.15 22.99 0.09
C ALA A 663 -11.32 22.32 -1.29
N GLY A 664 -11.91 23.01 -2.27
CA GLY A 664 -12.03 22.62 -3.68
C GLY A 664 -13.27 21.81 -4.05
N GLY A 665 -13.88 21.05 -3.13
CA GLY A 665 -15.03 20.21 -3.44
C GLY A 665 -16.31 20.96 -3.83
N THR A 666 -17.03 20.49 -4.85
CA THR A 666 -18.37 21.01 -5.19
C THR A 666 -19.36 20.66 -4.08
N ILE A 667 -20.00 21.68 -3.51
CA ILE A 667 -21.02 21.51 -2.48
C ILE A 667 -22.29 20.95 -3.14
N LYS A 668 -22.73 19.78 -2.66
CA LYS A 668 -23.96 19.13 -3.15
C LYS A 668 -25.14 19.27 -2.18
N THR A 669 -24.88 19.10 -0.88
CA THR A 669 -25.88 19.13 0.18
C THR A 669 -25.28 19.72 1.46
N PHE A 670 -26.14 20.13 2.39
CA PHE A 670 -25.74 20.57 3.74
C PHE A 670 -26.32 19.62 4.78
N ARG A 671 -25.54 19.31 5.82
CA ARG A 671 -26.02 18.63 7.03
C ARG A 671 -26.21 19.68 8.13
N LEU A 672 -27.41 19.73 8.69
CA LEU A 672 -27.74 20.61 9.81
C LEU A 672 -27.92 19.75 11.05
N GLU A 673 -27.23 20.11 12.13
CA GLU A 673 -27.28 19.41 13.41
C GLU A 673 -27.54 20.42 14.52
N ALA A 674 -28.46 20.08 15.42
CA ALA A 674 -28.78 20.88 16.60
C ALA A 674 -28.85 19.95 17.82
N THR A 675 -28.34 20.40 18.96
CA THR A 675 -28.39 19.64 20.22
C THR A 675 -28.82 20.55 21.37
N PRO A 676 -29.69 20.07 22.29
CA PRO A 676 -29.99 20.77 23.53
C PRO A 676 -28.97 20.51 24.65
N ASP A 677 -27.94 19.69 24.38
CA ASP A 677 -26.95 19.27 25.38
C ASP A 677 -26.09 20.46 25.83
N ALA A 678 -26.14 20.77 27.14
CA ALA A 678 -25.35 21.83 27.75
C ALA A 678 -23.84 21.56 27.75
N ALA A 679 -23.41 20.30 27.54
CA ALA A 679 -22.00 19.94 27.37
C ALA A 679 -21.48 20.23 25.95
N PHE A 680 -22.35 20.60 25.01
CA PHE A 680 -21.95 20.93 23.64
C PHE A 680 -21.06 22.18 23.62
N GLY A 681 -19.81 22.01 23.19
CA GLY A 681 -18.81 23.09 23.13
C GLY A 681 -17.81 23.08 24.28
N VAL A 682 -17.90 22.15 25.23
CA VAL A 682 -16.80 21.90 26.18
C VAL A 682 -15.65 21.21 25.42
N PRO A 683 -14.44 21.80 25.37
CA PRO A 683 -13.32 21.17 24.69
C PRO A 683 -12.97 19.82 25.33
N HIS A 684 -12.87 18.78 24.51
CA HIS A 684 -12.37 17.49 24.98
C HIS A 684 -10.84 17.49 24.87
N VAL A 685 -10.15 17.21 25.97
CA VAL A 685 -8.68 17.14 26.01
C VAL A 685 -8.26 15.68 25.90
N ILE A 686 -7.53 15.36 24.84
CA ILE A 686 -6.94 14.03 24.61
C ILE A 686 -5.43 14.15 24.80
N ALA A 687 -4.89 13.33 25.70
CA ALA A 687 -3.44 13.19 25.87
C ALA A 687 -2.94 11.99 25.05
N ILE A 688 -1.81 12.18 24.37
CA ILE A 688 -1.15 11.13 23.57
C ILE A 688 0.29 11.05 24.08
N ASP A 689 0.64 9.92 24.68
CA ASP A 689 1.99 9.64 25.16
C ASP A 689 2.69 8.66 24.21
N ILE A 690 3.88 9.03 23.75
CA ILE A 690 4.78 8.15 22.98
C ILE A 690 6.00 7.89 23.86
N SER A 691 6.18 6.65 24.29
CA SER A 691 7.31 6.24 25.15
C SER A 691 8.08 5.09 24.52
N ASN A 692 9.40 5.08 24.73
CA ASN A 692 10.27 3.94 24.46
C ASN A 692 11.12 3.66 25.72
N PRO A 693 11.20 2.41 26.21
CA PRO A 693 12.08 2.04 27.33
C PRO A 693 13.59 2.22 27.04
N VAL A 694 13.99 2.33 25.77
CA VAL A 694 15.38 2.53 25.35
C VAL A 694 15.62 4.00 24.97
N PRO A 695 16.59 4.69 25.60
CA PRO A 695 16.94 6.07 25.24
C PRO A 695 17.31 6.22 23.76
N ASN A 696 16.85 7.29 23.12
CA ASN A 696 17.13 7.64 21.72
C ASN A 696 16.76 6.54 20.68
N ASP A 697 15.91 5.58 21.04
CA ASP A 697 15.37 4.56 20.12
C ASP A 697 13.93 4.91 19.66
N THR A 698 13.53 6.18 19.75
CA THR A 698 12.17 6.63 19.38
C THR A 698 12.08 6.92 17.88
N TYR A 699 12.38 5.92 17.05
CA TYR A 699 12.24 6.02 15.59
C TYR A 699 10.85 5.52 15.16
N GLY A 700 10.23 6.21 14.18
CA GLY A 700 8.98 5.78 13.60
C GLY A 700 8.01 6.92 13.32
N THR A 701 6.82 6.55 12.89
CA THR A 701 5.74 7.49 12.60
C THR A 701 4.44 7.01 13.24
N PHE A 702 3.53 7.93 13.53
CA PHE A 702 2.19 7.67 14.00
C PHE A 702 1.17 8.44 13.17
N GLN A 703 -0.10 8.03 13.23
CA GLN A 703 -1.22 8.73 12.61
C GLN A 703 -2.38 8.80 13.59
N LEU A 704 -3.24 9.79 13.40
CA LEU A 704 -4.47 9.95 14.17
C LEU A 704 -5.65 9.76 13.24
N THR A 705 -6.64 8.98 13.69
CA THR A 705 -7.87 8.72 12.93
C THR A 705 -9.07 9.17 13.71
N TYR A 706 -9.94 9.96 13.09
CA TYR A 706 -11.21 10.38 13.64
C TYR A 706 -12.29 10.29 12.56
N GLY A 707 -13.44 9.68 12.86
CA GLY A 707 -14.59 9.61 11.96
C GLY A 707 -14.27 9.14 10.53
N GLY A 708 -13.38 8.14 10.39
CA GLY A 708 -12.96 7.57 9.10
C GLY A 708 -11.96 8.42 8.31
N ARG A 709 -11.47 9.54 8.87
CA ARG A 709 -10.40 10.37 8.29
C ARG A 709 -9.13 10.19 9.11
N THR A 710 -8.00 10.06 8.42
CA THR A 710 -6.69 9.82 9.02
C THR A 710 -5.73 10.93 8.60
N THR A 711 -4.91 11.42 9.53
CA THR A 711 -3.86 12.41 9.26
C THR A 711 -2.78 11.86 8.34
N GLN A 712 -1.89 12.74 7.85
CA GLN A 712 -0.60 12.30 7.34
C GLN A 712 0.21 11.54 8.42
N LEU A 713 1.23 10.78 8.01
CA LEU A 713 2.24 10.20 8.89
C LEU A 713 2.97 11.33 9.61
N LEU A 714 2.99 11.28 10.94
CA LEU A 714 3.69 12.20 11.81
C LEU A 714 4.89 11.48 12.39
N THR A 715 6.07 12.11 12.37
CA THR A 715 7.25 11.55 13.06
C THR A 715 7.01 11.50 14.56
N SER A 716 7.64 10.56 15.26
CA SER A 716 7.58 10.44 16.73
C SER A 716 7.94 11.73 17.48
N ASP A 717 8.76 12.60 16.88
CA ASP A 717 9.23 13.87 17.42
C ASP A 717 8.47 15.11 16.87
N ALA A 718 7.38 14.90 16.12
CA ALA A 718 6.63 15.97 15.46
C ALA A 718 6.28 17.13 16.41
N SER A 719 6.48 18.36 15.95
CA SER A 719 6.16 19.56 16.72
C SER A 719 4.66 19.70 16.98
N ALA A 720 4.27 20.40 18.05
CA ALA A 720 2.87 20.70 18.34
C ALA A 720 2.16 21.38 17.14
N ALA A 721 2.85 22.29 16.45
CA ALA A 721 2.32 22.96 15.27
C ALA A 721 2.09 21.98 14.10
N THR A 722 3.00 21.02 13.89
CA THR A 722 2.87 19.97 12.86
C THR A 722 1.66 19.08 13.15
N VAL A 723 1.50 18.62 14.40
CA VAL A 723 0.36 17.79 14.82
C VAL A 723 -0.95 18.58 14.72
N GLN A 724 -0.95 19.84 15.14
CA GLN A 724 -2.12 20.72 15.03
C GLN A 724 -2.55 20.91 13.58
N ALA A 725 -1.61 21.21 12.68
CA ALA A 725 -1.90 21.38 11.26
C ALA A 725 -2.45 20.09 10.64
N ALA A 726 -1.92 18.93 11.03
CA ALA A 726 -2.39 17.61 10.59
C ALA A 726 -3.85 17.35 10.97
N ILE A 727 -4.20 17.61 12.24
CA ILE A 727 -5.55 17.38 12.75
C ILE A 727 -6.54 18.38 12.13
N ASN A 728 -6.14 19.65 12.01
CA ASN A 728 -6.98 20.70 11.43
C ASN A 728 -7.21 20.55 9.91
N ALA A 729 -6.39 19.74 9.24
CA ALA A 729 -6.61 19.36 7.85
C ALA A 729 -7.70 18.28 7.70
N MET A 730 -8.11 17.60 8.78
CA MET A 730 -9.20 16.63 8.70
C MET A 730 -10.56 17.33 8.62
N PRO A 731 -11.40 17.00 7.63
CA PRO A 731 -12.61 17.76 7.31
C PRO A 731 -13.78 17.58 8.28
N ASN A 732 -13.70 16.59 9.17
CA ASN A 732 -14.74 16.20 10.11
C ASN A 732 -14.48 16.69 11.55
N LEU A 733 -13.51 17.59 11.75
CA LEU A 733 -13.17 18.17 13.04
C LEU A 733 -13.31 19.69 13.04
N ARG A 734 -13.73 20.21 14.20
CA ARG A 734 -13.58 21.65 14.51
C ARG A 734 -12.10 21.96 14.76
N PRO A 735 -11.67 23.23 14.68
CA PRO A 735 -10.29 23.60 14.97
C PRO A 735 -9.82 23.04 16.32
N VAL A 736 -8.72 22.31 16.28
CA VAL A 736 -8.02 21.72 17.41
C VAL A 736 -6.78 22.56 17.71
N SER A 737 -6.49 22.73 19.00
CA SER A 737 -5.22 23.27 19.50
C SER A 737 -4.37 22.15 20.06
N VAL A 738 -3.07 22.14 19.76
CA VAL A 738 -2.14 21.14 20.29
C VAL A 738 -1.04 21.84 21.08
N THR A 739 -0.73 21.29 22.25
CA THR A 739 0.44 21.63 23.06
C THR A 739 1.32 20.40 23.21
N ARG A 740 2.64 20.58 23.19
CA ARG A 740 3.61 19.50 23.41
C ARG A 740 4.46 19.82 24.62
N SER A 741 4.63 18.83 25.49
CA SER A 741 5.62 18.85 26.58
C SER A 741 6.61 17.71 26.33
N LEU A 742 7.91 18.01 26.39
CA LEU A 742 8.97 17.00 26.30
C LEU A 742 9.55 16.78 27.70
N TYR A 743 9.61 15.52 28.12
CA TYR A 743 10.18 15.14 29.40
C TYR A 743 11.34 14.17 29.15
N VAL A 744 12.52 14.48 29.67
CA VAL A 744 13.68 13.60 29.64
C VAL A 744 13.81 12.98 31.03
N PHE A 745 13.64 11.66 31.13
CA PHE A 745 13.88 10.94 32.37
C PHE A 745 15.38 10.73 32.57
N LEU A 746 15.92 11.27 33.66
CA LEU A 746 17.32 11.10 34.05
C LEU A 746 17.54 9.88 34.99
N GLY A 747 16.55 8.98 35.05
CA GLY A 747 16.58 7.79 35.92
C GLY A 747 17.14 6.54 35.22
N THR A 748 17.14 5.42 35.94
CA THR A 748 17.52 4.11 35.38
C THR A 748 16.57 3.67 34.26
N VAL A 749 16.96 2.69 33.44
CA VAL A 749 16.12 2.09 32.37
C VAL A 749 14.78 1.49 32.86
N ALA A 750 14.57 1.37 34.18
CA ALA A 750 13.30 0.96 34.80
C ALA A 750 12.35 2.16 35.09
N SER A 751 12.82 3.39 34.90
CA SER A 751 12.05 4.62 35.07
C SER A 751 11.13 4.82 33.87
N GLN A 752 9.83 4.70 34.08
CA GLN A 752 8.81 4.81 33.03
C GLN A 752 7.69 5.76 33.47
N VAL A 753 7.08 6.46 32.51
CA VAL A 753 5.80 7.14 32.72
C VAL A 753 4.71 6.09 32.82
N THR A 754 3.93 6.14 33.89
CA THR A 754 2.78 5.25 34.11
C THR A 754 1.45 5.93 33.85
N ALA A 755 1.38 7.26 33.95
CA ALA A 755 0.19 8.04 33.61
C ALA A 755 0.51 9.53 33.41
N TYR A 756 -0.36 10.25 32.70
CA TYR A 756 -0.40 11.71 32.64
C TYR A 756 -1.74 12.25 33.16
N SER A 757 -1.69 13.25 34.05
CA SER A 757 -2.88 13.98 34.49
C SER A 757 -3.05 15.25 33.67
N ALA A 758 -4.04 15.27 32.77
CA ALA A 758 -4.36 16.45 31.97
C ALA A 758 -4.82 17.64 32.85
N THR A 759 -5.46 17.37 33.98
CA THR A 759 -5.96 18.40 34.91
C THR A 759 -4.83 19.05 35.72
N LEU A 760 -3.84 18.26 36.12
CA LEU A 760 -2.72 18.73 36.94
C LEU A 760 -1.48 19.06 36.13
N THR A 761 -1.45 18.70 34.84
CA THR A 761 -0.26 18.76 33.97
C THR A 761 0.94 17.99 34.53
N THR A 762 0.69 16.94 35.33
CA THR A 762 1.73 16.15 36.00
C THR A 762 1.85 14.75 35.40
N LEU A 763 3.08 14.25 35.31
CA LEU A 763 3.36 12.85 34.99
C LEU A 763 3.50 12.02 36.26
N THR A 764 2.88 10.85 36.26
CA THR A 764 3.14 9.79 37.23
C THR A 764 4.21 8.89 36.65
N THR A 765 5.26 8.63 37.42
CA THR A 765 6.37 7.77 37.01
C THR A 765 6.50 6.58 37.95
N THR A 766 7.21 5.53 37.52
CA THR A 766 7.84 4.60 38.48
C THR A 766 8.87 5.37 39.34
N ALA A 767 9.25 4.81 40.49
CA ALA A 767 10.19 5.44 41.41
C ALA A 767 11.47 5.86 40.66
N LEU A 768 11.72 7.18 40.60
CA LEU A 768 12.94 7.75 40.06
C LEU A 768 14.01 7.53 41.13
N SER A 769 14.80 6.47 40.98
CA SER A 769 15.95 6.16 41.85
C SER A 769 17.18 6.94 41.42
#